data_AF-A0AAU9NH59-F1
#
_entry.id   AF-A0AAU9NH59-F1
#
_cell.length_a   1.000
_cell.length_b   1.000
_cell.length_c   1.000
_cell.angle_alpha   90.00
_cell.angle_beta   90.00
_cell.angle_gamma   90.00
#
_symmetry.space_group_name_H-M   'P 1'
#
loop_
_entity.id
_entity.type
_entity.pdbx_description
1 polymer ?
#
loop_
_entity_poly.entity_id
_entity_poly.type
_entity_poly.pdbx_seq_one_letter_code
_entity_poly.pdbx_strand_id
1 'polypeptide(L)'
;MLKKMAVIRWLVVALLLVFRIQEVRSGASDHKYKEKEEVPIYANKVGPFHNPSETYRFFDLPFCLPAHLKEKPEALGEVLNGDRLVSAPYKLPFMVEKDSETVCRKKLTKQEVSKFRSAVAKDYYFQMYYDDLPFWGFLGKVEKDKNDPSEERFYLFKHLHFEIHYNKDRVIEINAKADPNAVVDLTEDKEVEVEFMYSVRWKETNIPFENRMEKYSQSSSQPHHLEIHWFSIINSCVTVLLLTGFLATILMRVLKNDFVKYAHDEEAADDQEETGWKYIHGDVFRYPKYKSLFAAALGSGTQLFSLALFIFGLALVGVFYPYNRGALFTALVVIYALTSGIAGYTAASFYHQLEGTNWVRNLLLTGCLFCGPLFLTFCFLNTVAIAYTATAALPFGTIVVIVLIWSLVTSPLLVLGGIAGKNSKAEFQAPVRTTKYPREIPPLPWYRKTIPQMAMAGFLPFSAIYIELYYIFASVWGHRIYTIYSILFIVFIILLIVTAFITVALTYFQLAAEDHEWWWRSFLCGGSTGVFIYGYCLYYYYERSDMSGFMQTSFFFGYMACICYGFFLMLGMIGFHQDEKLNITYIDVGEENKFKNRPPSGCNSPEHTASDAYIPDSKIENEEDYGSDFEDDTMETGHQSKDKDGLGVYLLCIISQF
;
A
#
# COMPACT_ATOMS: atom_id res chain seq x y z
N MET A 1 -13.09 -19.47 -19.08
CA MET A 1 -12.71 -18.03 -19.14
C MET A 1 -13.89 -17.07 -19.26
N LEU A 2 -14.90 -17.33 -20.11
CA LEU A 2 -16.05 -16.42 -20.31
C LEU A 2 -16.85 -16.03 -19.05
N LYS A 3 -17.02 -16.93 -18.07
CA LYS A 3 -17.70 -16.60 -16.80
C LYS A 3 -16.90 -15.66 -15.89
N LYS A 4 -15.56 -15.72 -15.91
CA LYS A 4 -14.70 -14.81 -15.13
C LYS A 4 -14.70 -13.40 -15.73
N MET A 5 -14.72 -13.29 -17.06
CA MET A 5 -14.85 -12.01 -17.75
C MET A 5 -16.21 -11.35 -17.52
N ALA A 6 -17.29 -12.13 -17.40
CA ALA A 6 -18.62 -11.60 -17.09
C ALA A 6 -18.69 -10.96 -15.69
N VAL A 7 -18.10 -11.60 -14.67
CA VAL A 7 -18.05 -11.06 -13.30
C VAL A 7 -17.25 -9.76 -13.25
N ILE A 8 -16.11 -9.68 -13.95
CA ILE A 8 -15.32 -8.44 -14.06
C ILE A 8 -16.11 -7.35 -14.78
N ARG A 9 -16.85 -7.69 -15.85
CA ARG A 9 -17.70 -6.74 -16.59
C ARG A 9 -18.83 -6.21 -15.71
N TRP A 10 -19.48 -7.06 -14.91
CA TRP A 10 -20.52 -6.66 -13.97
C TRP A 10 -19.98 -5.86 -12.78
N LEU A 11 -18.77 -6.16 -12.29
CA LEU A 11 -18.09 -5.36 -11.27
C LEU A 11 -17.70 -3.98 -11.80
N VAL A 12 -17.19 -3.87 -13.03
CA VAL A 12 -16.86 -2.60 -13.68
C VAL A 12 -18.13 -1.79 -13.95
N VAL A 13 -19.22 -2.43 -14.41
CA VAL A 13 -20.52 -1.78 -14.60
C VAL A 13 -21.13 -1.36 -13.27
N ALA A 14 -21.02 -2.15 -12.21
CA ALA A 14 -21.46 -1.78 -10.86
C ALA A 14 -20.61 -0.63 -10.29
N LEU A 15 -19.29 -0.62 -10.51
CA LEU A 15 -18.41 0.48 -10.14
C LEU A 15 -18.84 1.77 -10.87
N LEU A 16 -19.05 1.70 -12.19
CA LEU A 16 -19.50 2.82 -13.02
C LEU A 16 -20.93 3.29 -12.67
N LEU A 17 -21.81 2.39 -12.22
CA LEU A 17 -23.16 2.73 -11.76
C LEU A 17 -23.17 3.37 -10.37
N VAL A 18 -22.26 2.97 -9.48
CA VAL A 18 -22.05 3.63 -8.17
C VAL A 18 -21.51 5.05 -8.35
N PHE A 19 -20.69 5.30 -9.39
CA PHE A 19 -20.24 6.65 -9.77
C PHE A 19 -21.31 7.49 -10.51
N ARG A 20 -22.45 6.90 -10.88
CA ARG A 20 -23.57 7.59 -11.58
C ARG A 20 -24.69 8.03 -10.64
N ILE A 21 -24.47 8.07 -9.33
CA ILE A 21 -25.45 8.59 -8.38
C ILE A 21 -25.15 10.07 -8.11
N GLN A 22 -26.04 10.90 -8.65
CA GLN A 22 -26.32 12.31 -8.35
C GLN A 22 -25.41 13.39 -8.98
N GLU A 23 -25.67 13.70 -10.26
CA GLU A 23 -25.72 15.11 -10.68
C GLU A 23 -26.96 15.77 -10.06
N VAL A 24 -26.88 16.14 -8.78
CA VAL A 24 -27.82 17.10 -8.19
C VAL A 24 -27.37 18.48 -8.65
N ARG A 25 -28.06 19.02 -9.65
CA ARG A 25 -27.94 20.42 -10.07
C ARG A 25 -28.30 21.33 -8.90
N SER A 26 -27.28 21.85 -8.22
CA SER A 26 -27.37 23.00 -7.33
C SER A 26 -26.60 24.16 -7.99
N GLY A 27 -27.21 25.34 -8.06
CA GLY A 27 -26.81 26.50 -8.88
C GLY A 27 -25.49 27.19 -8.53
N ALA A 28 -24.53 26.48 -7.94
CA ALA A 28 -23.13 26.87 -7.77
C ALA A 28 -22.16 25.93 -8.52
N SER A 29 -22.67 25.06 -9.41
CA SER A 29 -21.91 23.97 -10.05
C SER A 29 -20.98 24.39 -11.19
N ASP A 30 -21.22 25.55 -11.82
CA ASP A 30 -20.59 25.85 -13.10
C ASP A 30 -19.31 26.70 -12.98
N HIS A 31 -18.95 27.13 -11.75
CA HIS A 31 -17.82 28.03 -11.46
C HIS A 31 -17.77 29.29 -12.34
N LYS A 32 -18.95 29.82 -12.66
CA LYS A 32 -19.13 31.02 -13.47
C LYS A 32 -19.81 32.09 -12.66
N TYR A 33 -19.28 33.30 -12.72
CA TYR A 33 -19.73 34.43 -11.92
C TYR A 33 -19.98 35.65 -12.80
N LYS A 34 -21.05 36.37 -12.50
CA LYS A 34 -21.32 37.69 -13.08
C LYS A 34 -20.53 38.76 -12.33
N GLU A 35 -20.27 39.87 -13.00
CA GLU A 35 -19.65 41.03 -12.35
C GLU A 35 -20.46 41.44 -11.10
N LYS A 36 -19.77 41.66 -9.98
CA LYS A 36 -20.34 42.00 -8.66
C LYS A 36 -21.14 40.89 -7.98
N GLU A 37 -21.16 39.68 -8.53
CA GLU A 37 -21.75 38.52 -7.85
C GLU A 37 -20.93 38.14 -6.61
N GLU A 38 -21.61 37.78 -5.52
CA GLU A 38 -20.94 37.41 -4.27
C GLU A 38 -20.43 35.96 -4.35
N VAL A 39 -19.11 35.80 -4.24
CA VAL A 39 -18.47 34.48 -4.17
C VAL A 39 -18.14 34.20 -2.70
N PRO A 40 -18.72 33.15 -2.09
CA PRO A 40 -18.52 32.88 -0.67
C PRO A 40 -17.10 32.36 -0.37
N ILE A 41 -16.49 32.89 0.69
CA ILE A 41 -15.31 32.27 1.33
C ILE A 41 -15.78 31.35 2.45
N TYR A 42 -15.17 30.17 2.52
CA TYR A 42 -15.32 29.25 3.64
C TYR A 42 -14.01 29.14 4.43
N ALA A 43 -14.05 29.44 5.71
CA ALA A 43 -12.97 29.14 6.63
C ALA A 43 -13.04 27.66 7.04
N ASN A 44 -11.90 26.98 7.08
CA ASN A 44 -11.81 25.56 7.39
C ASN A 44 -11.20 25.34 8.79
N LYS A 45 -9.88 25.41 8.87
CA LYS A 45 -9.12 25.03 10.06
C LYS A 45 -7.90 25.89 10.30
N VAL A 46 -7.43 25.87 11.55
CA VAL A 46 -6.19 26.49 12.02
C VAL A 46 -5.39 25.47 12.80
N GLY A 47 -4.07 25.56 12.77
CA GLY A 47 -3.22 24.66 13.54
C GLY A 47 -1.75 25.02 13.42
N PRO A 48 -0.90 24.49 14.30
CA PRO A 48 0.55 24.63 14.19
C PRO A 48 1.05 24.05 12.86
N PHE A 49 1.91 24.80 12.17
CA PHE A 49 2.45 24.36 10.88
C PHE A 49 3.24 23.04 10.98
N HIS A 50 3.98 22.83 12.07
CA HIS A 50 4.78 21.63 12.25
C HIS A 50 3.99 20.38 12.68
N ASN A 51 2.73 20.51 13.13
CA ASN A 51 1.88 19.38 13.52
C ASN A 51 0.58 19.34 12.68
N PRO A 52 0.58 18.69 11.50
CA PRO A 52 -0.54 18.75 10.57
C PRO A 52 -1.80 18.02 11.02
N SER A 53 -1.72 17.11 12.00
CA SER A 53 -2.90 16.40 12.54
C SER A 53 -3.57 17.16 13.68
N GLU A 54 -2.87 18.13 14.26
CA GLU A 54 -3.38 18.99 15.33
C GLU A 54 -4.12 20.19 14.72
N THR A 55 -5.34 19.98 14.24
CA THR A 55 -6.13 21.05 13.61
C THR A 55 -7.37 21.41 14.42
N TYR A 56 -7.68 22.70 14.52
CA TYR A 56 -8.82 23.28 15.24
C TYR A 56 -9.70 24.09 14.29
N ARG A 57 -10.94 24.43 14.68
CA ARG A 57 -11.80 25.24 13.83
C ARG A 57 -11.27 26.66 13.78
N PHE A 58 -11.42 27.32 12.64
CA PHE A 58 -10.90 28.69 12.46
C PHE A 58 -11.37 29.67 13.55
N PHE A 59 -12.64 29.58 13.95
CA PHE A 59 -13.24 30.45 14.97
C PHE A 59 -13.06 29.96 16.43
N ASP A 60 -12.30 28.88 16.68
CA ASP A 60 -11.86 28.55 18.04
C ASP A 60 -10.81 29.57 18.53
N LEU A 61 -10.12 30.23 17.60
CA LEU A 61 -9.33 31.43 17.86
C LEU A 61 -10.21 32.68 17.90
N PRO A 62 -9.84 33.71 18.68
CA PRO A 62 -10.71 34.86 18.93
C PRO A 62 -10.75 35.88 17.77
N PHE A 63 -11.00 35.43 16.55
CA PHE A 63 -11.28 36.25 15.37
C PHE A 63 -12.70 36.86 15.38
N CYS A 64 -13.01 37.65 14.35
CA CYS A 64 -14.34 38.20 14.10
C CYS A 64 -15.33 37.08 13.71
N LEU A 65 -16.36 36.84 14.53
CA LEU A 65 -17.46 35.95 14.13
C LEU A 65 -18.47 36.72 13.25
N PRO A 66 -18.96 36.12 12.15
CA PRO A 66 -20.07 36.68 11.39
C PRO A 66 -21.39 36.58 12.17
N ALA A 67 -22.34 37.47 11.87
CA ALA A 67 -23.67 37.50 12.52
C ALA A 67 -24.50 36.22 12.29
N HIS A 68 -24.33 35.57 11.14
CA HIS A 68 -24.93 34.28 10.81
C HIS A 68 -23.84 33.33 10.31
N LEU A 69 -23.54 32.29 11.08
CA LEU A 69 -22.67 31.20 10.65
C LEU A 69 -23.45 30.28 9.71
N LYS A 70 -23.07 30.23 8.43
CA LYS A 70 -23.58 29.22 7.49
C LYS A 70 -22.53 28.12 7.36
N GLU A 71 -22.89 26.91 7.78
CA GLU A 71 -22.08 25.71 7.58
C GLU A 71 -22.29 25.18 6.16
N LYS A 72 -21.21 24.81 5.47
CA LYS A 72 -21.29 24.12 4.17
C LYS A 72 -21.42 22.61 4.45
N PRO A 73 -22.41 21.91 3.88
CA PRO A 73 -22.51 20.47 4.06
C PRO A 73 -21.30 19.78 3.44
N GLU A 74 -20.70 18.87 4.20
CA GLU A 74 -19.47 18.16 3.85
C GLU A 74 -19.76 16.74 3.36
N ALA A 75 -18.99 16.28 2.37
CA ALA A 75 -19.01 14.88 1.97
C ALA A 75 -18.30 14.01 3.02
N LEU A 76 -18.61 12.71 3.05
CA LEU A 76 -18.00 11.76 4.00
C LEU A 76 -16.47 11.85 4.04
N GLY A 77 -15.83 12.00 2.88
CA GLY A 77 -14.37 12.11 2.79
C GLY A 77 -13.80 13.43 3.29
N GLU A 78 -14.54 14.54 3.14
CA GLU A 78 -14.16 15.85 3.70
C GLU A 78 -14.23 15.79 5.23
N VAL A 79 -15.29 15.15 5.78
CA VAL A 79 -15.43 14.93 7.22
C VAL A 79 -14.30 14.05 7.78
N LEU A 80 -13.91 12.99 7.04
CA LEU A 80 -12.79 12.11 7.40
C LEU A 80 -11.43 12.82 7.34
N ASN A 81 -11.28 13.82 6.46
CA ASN A 81 -10.10 14.68 6.37
C ASN A 81 -10.05 15.74 7.49
N GLY A 82 -11.11 15.84 8.31
CA GLY A 82 -11.25 16.83 9.37
C GLY A 82 -11.64 18.21 8.87
N ASP A 83 -12.20 18.34 7.67
CA ASP A 83 -12.67 19.62 7.15
C ASP A 83 -13.96 20.04 7.88
N ARG A 84 -14.03 21.32 8.27
CA ARG A 84 -15.13 21.98 8.99
C ARG A 84 -15.38 23.36 8.38
N LEU A 85 -16.19 23.41 7.33
CA LEU A 85 -16.35 24.58 6.47
C LEU A 85 -17.45 25.53 6.94
N VAL A 86 -17.06 26.74 7.30
CA VAL A 86 -17.95 27.79 7.81
C VAL A 86 -17.77 29.09 7.03
N SER A 87 -18.85 29.82 6.76
CA SER A 87 -18.79 31.10 6.04
C SER A 87 -17.86 32.10 6.74
N ALA A 88 -16.88 32.65 6.03
CA ALA A 88 -15.98 33.68 6.55
C ALA A 88 -16.56 35.09 6.37
N PRO A 89 -16.19 36.07 7.21
CA PRO A 89 -16.75 37.42 7.18
C PRO A 89 -16.21 38.32 6.04
N TYR A 90 -15.36 37.79 5.15
CA TYR A 90 -14.78 38.54 4.03
C TYR A 90 -15.72 38.54 2.83
N LYS A 91 -16.02 39.73 2.29
CA LYS A 91 -16.89 39.89 1.11
C LYS A 91 -16.06 40.22 -0.12
N LEU A 92 -15.86 39.23 -0.98
CA LEU A 92 -15.08 39.34 -2.21
C LEU A 92 -15.99 39.21 -3.45
N PRO A 93 -16.81 40.23 -3.79
CA PRO A 93 -17.62 40.16 -4.99
C PRO A 93 -16.74 40.12 -6.25
N PHE A 94 -17.18 39.35 -7.24
CA PHE A 94 -16.43 39.10 -8.46
C PHE A 94 -16.10 40.41 -9.21
N MET A 95 -14.81 40.61 -9.55
CA MET A 95 -14.27 41.80 -10.21
C MET A 95 -14.43 43.13 -9.44
N VAL A 96 -14.62 43.09 -8.12
CA VAL A 96 -14.70 44.30 -7.29
C VAL A 96 -13.44 44.43 -6.44
N GLU A 97 -12.63 45.45 -6.73
CA GLU A 97 -11.48 45.81 -5.92
C GLU A 97 -11.90 46.53 -4.65
N LYS A 98 -11.13 46.31 -3.58
CA LYS A 98 -11.36 46.94 -2.28
C LYS A 98 -10.05 47.30 -1.63
N ASP A 99 -9.93 48.55 -1.23
CA ASP A 99 -8.77 49.04 -0.48
C ASP A 99 -9.13 49.15 1.00
N SER A 100 -8.50 48.29 1.82
CA SER A 100 -8.51 48.37 3.27
C SER A 100 -9.90 48.45 3.90
N GLU A 101 -10.76 47.46 3.62
CA GLU A 101 -12.07 47.34 4.25
C GLU A 101 -11.95 46.72 5.65
N THR A 102 -12.60 47.32 6.64
CA THR A 102 -12.63 46.79 8.01
C THR A 102 -13.58 45.60 8.09
N VAL A 103 -13.08 44.46 8.56
CA VAL A 103 -13.88 43.26 8.86
C VAL A 103 -14.63 43.47 10.18
N CYS A 104 -13.88 43.74 11.25
CA CYS A 104 -14.42 44.09 12.55
C CYS A 104 -13.37 44.77 13.43
N ARG A 105 -13.83 45.50 14.45
CA ARG A 105 -13.02 45.97 15.56
C ARG A 105 -13.29 45.09 16.77
N LYS A 106 -12.24 44.55 17.36
CA LYS A 106 -12.34 43.67 18.53
C LYS A 106 -11.32 44.08 19.59
N LYS A 107 -11.81 44.23 20.82
CA LYS A 107 -10.95 44.40 21.99
C LYS A 107 -10.62 43.02 22.55
N LEU A 108 -9.35 42.62 22.44
CA LEU A 108 -8.88 41.33 22.92
C LEU A 108 -8.62 41.40 24.43
N THR A 109 -9.19 40.45 25.16
CA THR A 109 -8.91 40.24 26.58
C THR A 109 -7.52 39.63 26.78
N LYS A 110 -6.96 39.73 28.01
CA LYS A 110 -5.65 39.13 28.33
C LYS A 110 -5.56 37.64 27.99
N GLN A 111 -6.65 36.88 28.21
CA GLN A 111 -6.71 35.46 27.87
C GLN A 111 -6.69 35.22 26.36
N GLU A 112 -7.40 36.05 25.58
CA GLU A 112 -7.40 35.97 24.11
C GLU A 112 -6.03 36.35 23.51
N VAL A 113 -5.37 37.36 24.09
CA VAL A 113 -4.00 37.74 23.72
C VAL A 113 -3.03 36.58 23.99
N SER A 114 -3.12 35.92 25.15
CA SER A 114 -2.31 34.75 25.48
C SER A 114 -2.55 33.57 24.52
N LYS A 115 -3.81 33.34 24.11
CA LYS A 115 -4.14 32.34 23.07
C LYS A 115 -3.49 32.66 21.72
N PHE A 116 -3.60 33.90 21.25
CA PHE A 116 -2.95 34.30 20.00
C PHE A 116 -1.43 34.26 20.10
N ARG A 117 -0.83 34.69 21.22
CA ARG A 117 0.61 34.60 21.45
C ARG A 117 1.09 33.15 21.36
N SER A 118 0.38 32.23 22.01
CA SER A 118 0.69 30.80 21.96
C SER A 118 0.55 30.21 20.56
N ALA A 119 -0.42 30.69 19.77
CA ALA A 119 -0.59 30.28 18.38
C ALA A 119 0.53 30.81 17.47
N VAL A 120 0.91 32.09 17.63
CA VAL A 120 2.02 32.70 16.87
C VAL A 120 3.36 32.04 17.24
N ALA A 121 3.58 31.72 18.51
CA ALA A 121 4.79 31.02 18.97
C ALA A 121 4.96 29.62 18.37
N LYS A 122 3.88 29.01 17.89
CA LYS A 122 3.86 27.67 17.26
C LYS A 122 3.66 27.73 15.75
N ASP A 123 3.85 28.90 15.13
CA ASP A 123 3.67 29.14 13.70
C ASP A 123 2.32 28.64 13.17
N TYR A 124 1.24 29.05 13.85
CA TYR A 124 -0.10 28.65 13.41
C TYR A 124 -0.40 29.19 12.01
N TYR A 125 -0.90 28.30 11.16
CA TYR A 125 -1.44 28.64 9.86
C TYR A 125 -2.97 28.54 9.88
N PHE A 126 -3.61 29.23 8.95
CA PHE A 126 -5.02 29.08 8.65
C PHE A 126 -5.20 28.51 7.25
N GLN A 127 -6.29 27.78 7.05
CA GLN A 127 -6.73 27.29 5.74
C GLN A 127 -8.15 27.75 5.47
N MET A 128 -8.37 28.31 4.28
CA MET A 128 -9.68 28.73 3.79
C MET A 128 -9.85 28.31 2.32
N TYR A 129 -11.08 28.41 1.84
CA TYR A 129 -11.47 28.08 0.48
C TYR A 129 -12.24 29.23 -0.15
N TYR A 130 -11.91 29.53 -1.41
CA TYR A 130 -12.62 30.46 -2.26
C TYR A 130 -12.85 29.81 -3.62
N ASP A 131 -14.09 29.67 -4.06
CA ASP A 131 -14.43 28.93 -5.29
C ASP A 131 -13.84 27.50 -5.32
N ASP A 132 -13.84 26.82 -4.17
CA ASP A 132 -13.19 25.51 -3.91
C ASP A 132 -11.66 25.48 -4.09
N LEU A 133 -11.01 26.62 -4.30
CA LEU A 133 -9.55 26.75 -4.29
C LEU A 133 -9.04 26.94 -2.85
N PRO A 134 -8.15 26.06 -2.36
CA PRO A 134 -7.54 26.24 -1.05
C PRO A 134 -6.53 27.39 -1.07
N PHE A 135 -6.43 28.12 0.02
CA PHE A 135 -5.30 28.99 0.29
C PHE A 135 -4.96 28.97 1.78
N TRP A 136 -3.72 29.33 2.07
CA TRP A 136 -3.18 29.26 3.42
C TRP A 136 -2.40 30.54 3.73
N GLY A 137 -2.29 30.85 5.01
CA GLY A 137 -1.44 31.93 5.50
C GLY A 137 -1.09 31.72 6.96
N PHE A 138 -0.04 32.40 7.42
CA PHE A 138 0.34 32.43 8.83
C PHE A 138 -0.45 33.50 9.58
N LEU A 139 -0.70 33.24 10.86
CA LEU A 139 -1.42 34.18 11.73
C LEU A 139 -0.57 35.37 12.17
N GLY A 140 0.74 35.16 12.29
CA GLY A 140 1.67 36.15 12.83
C GLY A 140 3.10 35.83 12.49
N LYS A 141 4.02 36.59 13.08
CA LYS A 141 5.46 36.37 13.01
C LYS A 141 6.09 36.54 14.39
N VAL A 142 7.17 35.80 14.62
CA VAL A 142 8.05 35.99 15.76
C VAL A 142 9.30 36.72 15.27
N GLU A 143 9.64 37.83 15.92
CA GLU A 143 10.93 38.52 15.68
C GLU A 143 11.78 38.45 16.95
N LYS A 144 13.04 38.04 16.78
CA LYS A 144 14.03 38.11 17.86
C LYS A 144 14.63 39.51 17.88
N ASP A 145 14.77 40.09 19.07
CA ASP A 145 15.43 41.39 19.20
C ASP A 145 16.89 41.29 18.71
N LYS A 146 17.35 42.33 18.00
CA LYS A 146 18.72 42.38 17.47
C LYS A 146 19.76 42.57 18.58
N ASN A 147 19.35 43.17 19.70
CA ASN A 147 20.23 43.47 20.82
C ASN A 147 20.26 42.35 21.87
N ASP A 148 19.14 41.64 22.05
CA ASP A 148 19.05 40.48 22.94
C ASP A 148 18.32 39.32 22.23
N PRO A 149 19.04 38.33 21.70
CA PRO A 149 18.42 37.20 21.01
C PRO A 149 17.59 36.28 21.92
N SER A 150 17.57 36.53 23.24
CA SER A 150 16.69 35.84 24.19
C SER A 150 15.30 36.47 24.30
N GLU A 151 15.12 37.73 23.88
CA GLU A 151 13.81 38.38 23.85
C GLU A 151 13.10 38.14 22.51
N GLU A 152 12.02 37.37 22.56
CA GLU A 152 11.15 37.08 21.42
C GLU A 152 9.90 37.99 21.46
N ARG A 153 9.66 38.72 20.37
CA ARG A 153 8.47 39.56 20.19
C ARG A 153 7.46 38.86 19.30
N PHE A 154 6.21 38.87 19.73
CA PHE A 154 5.12 38.16 19.05
C PHE A 154 4.20 39.15 18.36
N TYR A 155 4.11 39.06 17.03
CA TYR A 155 3.30 39.96 16.22
C TYR A 155 2.16 39.23 15.54
N LEU A 156 0.93 39.73 15.67
CA LEU A 156 -0.25 39.25 14.97
C LEU A 156 -0.50 40.08 13.72
N PHE A 157 -0.79 39.44 12.59
CA PHE A 157 -1.19 40.14 11.37
C PHE A 157 -2.65 40.58 11.47
N LYS A 158 -2.91 41.88 11.23
CA LYS A 158 -4.28 42.43 11.22
C LYS A 158 -4.83 42.71 9.82
N HIS A 159 -3.98 42.72 8.79
CA HIS A 159 -4.39 43.03 7.42
C HIS A 159 -4.06 41.87 6.46
N LEU A 160 -5.10 41.33 5.81
CA LEU A 160 -4.96 40.33 4.74
C LEU A 160 -5.17 40.95 3.35
N HIS A 161 -4.22 40.75 2.45
CA HIS A 161 -4.31 41.13 1.05
C HIS A 161 -4.67 39.92 0.19
N PHE A 162 -5.87 39.95 -0.40
CA PHE A 162 -6.35 38.95 -1.34
C PHE A 162 -6.00 39.39 -2.77
N GLU A 163 -5.22 38.57 -3.45
CA GLU A 163 -4.89 38.72 -4.87
C GLU A 163 -5.57 37.57 -5.63
N ILE A 164 -6.61 37.90 -6.39
CA ILE A 164 -7.47 36.93 -7.10
C ILE A 164 -7.21 37.06 -8.59
N HIS A 165 -6.90 35.95 -9.24
CA HIS A 165 -6.75 35.91 -10.68
C HIS A 165 -7.98 35.29 -11.31
N TYR A 166 -8.45 35.91 -12.40
CA TYR A 166 -9.64 35.48 -13.12
C TYR A 166 -9.34 35.34 -14.61
N ASN A 167 -10.17 34.56 -15.29
CA ASN A 167 -10.19 34.45 -16.74
C ASN A 167 -11.66 34.46 -17.17
N LYS A 168 -12.08 35.50 -17.91
CA LYS A 168 -13.48 35.74 -18.28
C LYS A 168 -14.41 35.74 -17.06
N ASP A 169 -15.33 34.79 -16.99
CA ASP A 169 -16.36 34.64 -15.95
C ASP A 169 -15.95 33.69 -14.83
N ARG A 170 -14.68 33.26 -14.75
CA ARG A 170 -14.22 32.24 -13.79
C ARG A 170 -13.04 32.69 -12.95
N VAL A 171 -13.03 32.22 -11.71
CA VAL A 171 -11.89 32.34 -10.80
C VAL A 171 -10.88 31.23 -11.10
N ILE A 172 -9.61 31.63 -11.25
CA ILE A 172 -8.50 30.73 -11.58
C ILE A 172 -7.60 30.52 -10.38
N GLU A 173 -7.23 31.60 -9.69
CA GLU A 173 -6.26 31.55 -8.60
C GLU A 173 -6.65 32.52 -7.49
N ILE A 174 -6.32 32.15 -6.25
CA ILE A 174 -6.37 33.07 -5.10
C ILE A 174 -5.07 32.97 -4.31
N ASN A 175 -4.53 34.11 -3.92
CA ASN A 175 -3.44 34.25 -2.97
C ASN A 175 -3.88 35.15 -1.82
N ALA A 176 -3.59 34.74 -0.59
CA ALA A 176 -3.71 35.61 0.58
C ALA A 176 -2.31 35.92 1.11
N LYS A 177 -1.98 37.20 1.22
CA LYS A 177 -0.72 37.68 1.78
C LYS A 177 -1.03 38.54 3.00
N ALA A 178 -0.43 38.26 4.14
CA ALA A 178 -0.51 39.16 5.29
C ALA A 178 0.43 40.36 5.06
N ASP A 179 0.00 41.57 5.41
CA ASP A 179 0.86 42.74 5.34
C ASP A 179 1.88 42.72 6.52
N PRO A 180 3.20 42.65 6.24
CA PRO A 180 4.22 42.57 7.28
C PRO A 180 4.34 43.83 8.14
N ASN A 181 3.81 44.97 7.66
CA ASN A 181 3.82 46.26 8.37
C ASN A 181 2.55 46.46 9.21
N ALA A 182 1.43 45.83 8.83
CA ALA A 182 0.17 45.90 9.56
C ALA A 182 0.11 44.80 10.63
N VAL A 183 0.91 44.98 11.68
CA VAL A 183 1.01 44.07 12.82
C VAL A 183 0.49 44.66 14.12
N VAL A 184 0.17 43.79 15.06
CA VAL A 184 -0.16 44.11 16.45
C VAL A 184 0.79 43.35 17.37
N ASP A 185 1.42 44.06 18.30
CA ASP A 185 2.29 43.46 19.31
C ASP A 185 1.45 42.76 20.39
N LEU A 186 1.71 41.47 20.59
CA LEU A 186 1.05 40.62 21.59
C LEU A 186 2.01 40.19 22.72
N THR A 187 3.22 40.76 22.80
CA THR A 187 4.27 40.31 23.72
C THR A 187 3.86 40.44 25.19
N GLU A 188 3.13 41.50 25.54
CA GLU A 188 2.64 41.73 26.91
C GLU A 188 1.20 41.21 27.12
N ASP A 189 0.90 40.72 28.33
CA ASP A 189 -0.45 40.29 28.74
C ASP A 189 -1.37 41.48 29.10
N LYS A 190 -1.59 42.34 28.11
CA LYS A 190 -2.45 43.53 28.22
C LYS A 190 -3.65 43.40 27.28
N GLU A 191 -4.69 44.18 27.55
CA GLU A 191 -5.81 44.29 26.62
C GLU A 191 -5.38 45.07 25.39
N VAL A 192 -5.66 44.53 24.20
CA VAL A 192 -5.23 45.13 22.93
C VAL A 192 -6.45 45.28 22.03
N GLU A 193 -6.64 46.48 21.49
CA GLU A 193 -7.67 46.73 20.49
C GLU A 193 -7.11 46.43 19.10
N VAL A 194 -7.79 45.53 18.38
CA VAL A 194 -7.38 45.09 17.05
C VAL A 194 -8.49 45.40 16.05
N GLU A 195 -8.13 46.14 15.01
CA GLU A 195 -8.96 46.37 13.85
C GLU A 195 -8.48 45.43 12.73
N PHE A 196 -9.27 44.40 12.43
CA PHE A 196 -8.99 43.46 11.35
C PHE A 196 -9.45 44.06 10.03
N MET A 197 -8.56 44.09 9.05
CA MET A 197 -8.79 44.70 7.73
C MET A 197 -8.42 43.74 6.61
N TYR A 198 -8.95 44.00 5.42
CA TYR A 198 -8.55 43.29 4.22
C TYR A 198 -8.56 44.17 2.98
N SER A 199 -7.78 43.79 1.99
CA SER A 199 -7.80 44.41 0.66
C SER A 199 -7.89 43.36 -0.43
N VAL A 200 -8.43 43.73 -1.57
CA VAL A 200 -8.78 42.82 -2.67
C VAL A 200 -8.30 43.42 -3.97
N ARG A 201 -7.48 42.67 -4.70
CA ARG A 201 -7.03 43.01 -6.05
C ARG A 201 -7.38 41.90 -7.02
N TRP A 202 -7.93 42.30 -8.16
CA TRP A 202 -8.28 41.38 -9.23
C TRP A 202 -7.29 41.53 -10.38
N LYS A 203 -6.79 40.39 -10.89
CA LYS A 203 -5.88 40.38 -12.04
C LYS A 203 -6.39 39.42 -13.11
N GLU A 204 -6.37 39.86 -14.35
CA GLU A 204 -6.74 39.01 -15.48
C GLU A 204 -5.60 38.05 -15.82
N THR A 205 -5.94 36.81 -16.17
CA THR A 205 -4.99 35.76 -16.57
C THR A 205 -5.48 35.00 -17.79
N ASN A 206 -4.52 34.49 -18.57
CA ASN A 206 -4.79 33.70 -19.77
C ASN A 206 -4.87 32.19 -19.50
N ILE A 207 -4.76 31.75 -18.24
CA ILE A 207 -4.74 30.34 -17.87
C ILE A 207 -6.16 29.77 -18.03
N PRO A 208 -6.36 28.67 -18.78
CA PRO A 208 -7.66 28.04 -18.92
C PRO A 208 -8.13 27.44 -17.58
N PHE A 209 -9.44 27.42 -17.35
CA PHE A 209 -10.03 26.90 -16.12
C PHE A 209 -9.61 25.47 -15.78
N GLU A 210 -9.40 24.63 -16.79
CA GLU A 210 -8.97 23.23 -16.63
C GLU A 210 -7.60 23.11 -15.96
N ASN A 211 -6.70 24.07 -16.20
CA ASN A 211 -5.34 24.08 -15.65
C ASN A 211 -5.22 24.90 -14.36
N ARG A 212 -6.33 25.39 -13.80
CA ARG A 212 -6.30 26.26 -12.60
C ARG A 212 -5.64 25.61 -11.38
N MET A 213 -5.67 24.28 -11.31
CA MET A 213 -5.10 23.51 -10.20
C MET A 213 -3.61 23.20 -10.39
N GLU A 214 -3.06 23.48 -11.57
CA GLU A 214 -1.68 23.15 -11.91
C GLU A 214 -0.70 23.88 -10.97
N LYS A 215 -0.98 25.14 -10.60
CA LYS A 215 -0.19 25.89 -9.61
C LYS A 215 0.00 25.14 -8.29
N TYR A 216 -1.06 24.50 -7.79
CA TYR A 216 -1.02 23.78 -6.51
C TYR A 216 -0.21 22.49 -6.65
N SER A 217 -0.25 21.85 -7.81
CA SER A 217 0.60 20.70 -8.14
C SER A 217 2.07 21.07 -8.36
N GLN A 218 2.34 22.24 -8.94
CA GLN A 218 3.70 22.74 -9.21
C GLN A 218 4.38 23.29 -7.96
N SER A 219 3.62 23.96 -7.09
CA SER A 219 4.13 24.46 -5.79
C SER A 219 4.57 23.31 -4.87
N SER A 220 3.99 22.12 -5.05
CA SER A 220 4.45 20.91 -4.36
C SER A 220 5.54 20.15 -5.12
N SER A 221 5.58 20.22 -6.45
CA SER A 221 6.61 19.63 -7.32
C SER A 221 7.67 20.65 -7.76
N GLN A 222 8.54 21.09 -6.86
CA GLN A 222 9.72 21.87 -7.26
C GLN A 222 10.57 21.03 -8.24
N PRO A 223 11.09 21.59 -9.36
CA PRO A 223 11.76 20.82 -10.42
C PRO A 223 12.96 19.99 -9.95
N HIS A 224 13.67 20.42 -8.90
CA HIS A 224 14.72 19.61 -8.26
C HIS A 224 14.22 18.27 -7.68
N HIS A 225 12.94 18.16 -7.29
CA HIS A 225 12.41 16.92 -6.74
C HIS A 225 12.09 15.87 -7.82
N LEU A 226 11.75 16.28 -9.05
CA LEU A 226 11.48 15.32 -10.13
C LEU A 226 12.73 14.53 -10.52
N GLU A 227 13.89 15.20 -10.55
CA GLU A 227 15.19 14.56 -10.76
C GLU A 227 15.50 13.55 -9.65
N ILE A 228 15.14 13.88 -8.40
CA ILE A 228 15.33 12.97 -7.26
C ILE A 228 14.38 11.77 -7.32
N HIS A 229 13.14 11.93 -7.79
CA HIS A 229 12.22 10.79 -8.01
C HIS A 229 12.72 9.86 -9.12
N TRP A 230 13.23 10.39 -10.23
CA TRP A 230 13.84 9.56 -11.27
C TRP A 230 15.13 8.88 -10.80
N PHE A 231 15.95 9.58 -10.01
CA PHE A 231 17.12 8.99 -9.35
C PHE A 231 16.73 7.83 -8.42
N SER A 232 15.64 8.01 -7.65
CA SER A 232 15.06 6.99 -6.78
C SER A 232 14.57 5.78 -7.56
N ILE A 233 13.86 5.97 -8.68
CA ILE A 233 13.42 4.88 -9.56
C ILE A 233 14.63 4.14 -10.14
N ILE A 234 15.63 4.85 -10.66
CA ILE A 234 16.84 4.24 -11.22
C ILE A 234 17.56 3.43 -10.15
N ASN A 235 17.74 3.99 -8.95
CA ASN A 235 18.38 3.31 -7.83
C ASN A 235 17.60 2.05 -7.41
N SER A 236 16.27 2.14 -7.38
CA SER A 236 15.39 1.02 -7.04
C SER A 236 15.46 -0.08 -8.11
N CYS A 237 15.41 0.27 -9.39
CA CYS A 237 15.56 -0.67 -10.51
C CYS A 237 16.94 -1.33 -10.54
N VAL A 238 18.02 -0.56 -10.32
CA VAL A 238 19.38 -1.10 -10.22
C VAL A 238 19.50 -2.07 -9.05
N THR A 239 18.91 -1.73 -7.89
CA THR A 239 18.88 -2.61 -6.72
C THR A 239 18.16 -3.92 -7.04
N VAL A 240 17.00 -3.86 -7.72
CA VAL A 240 16.29 -5.06 -8.16
C VAL A 240 17.16 -5.89 -9.10
N LEU A 241 17.76 -5.29 -10.13
CA LEU A 241 18.59 -6.01 -11.09
C LEU A 241 19.78 -6.69 -10.40
N LEU A 242 20.47 -5.99 -9.51
CA LEU A 242 21.58 -6.55 -8.74
C LEU A 242 21.12 -7.69 -7.82
N LEU A 243 19.99 -7.55 -7.13
CA LEU A 243 19.44 -8.59 -6.27
C LEU A 243 19.00 -9.81 -7.08
N THR A 244 18.32 -9.61 -8.22
CA THR A 244 17.93 -10.71 -9.11
C THR A 244 19.14 -11.41 -9.70
N GLY A 245 20.18 -10.67 -10.11
CA GLY A 245 21.42 -11.24 -10.61
C GLY A 245 22.16 -12.03 -9.54
N PHE A 246 22.34 -11.45 -8.35
CA PHE A 246 22.96 -12.13 -7.22
C PHE A 246 22.19 -13.39 -6.82
N LEU A 247 20.87 -13.30 -6.68
CA LEU A 247 20.04 -14.45 -6.36
C LEU A 247 20.09 -15.53 -7.44
N ALA A 248 19.98 -15.16 -8.72
CA ALA A 248 20.10 -16.09 -9.83
C ALA A 248 21.46 -16.81 -9.82
N THR A 249 22.56 -16.09 -9.53
CA THR A 249 23.87 -16.73 -9.41
C THR A 249 23.94 -17.71 -8.24
N ILE A 250 23.34 -17.40 -7.09
CA ILE A 250 23.29 -18.34 -5.96
C ILE A 250 22.42 -19.54 -6.30
N LEU A 251 21.22 -19.33 -6.83
CA LEU A 251 20.31 -20.42 -7.21
C LEU A 251 20.98 -21.33 -8.25
N MET A 252 21.62 -20.76 -9.27
CA MET A 252 22.36 -21.51 -10.29
C MET A 252 23.55 -22.27 -9.71
N ARG A 253 24.28 -21.67 -8.76
CA ARG A 253 25.41 -22.33 -8.10
C ARG A 253 24.95 -23.47 -7.21
N VAL A 254 23.85 -23.29 -6.48
CA VAL A 254 23.27 -24.33 -5.61
C VAL A 254 22.64 -25.43 -6.44
N LEU A 255 21.83 -25.10 -7.45
CA LEU A 255 21.27 -26.09 -8.38
C LEU A 255 22.39 -26.88 -9.08
N LYS A 256 23.44 -26.23 -9.56
CA LYS A 256 24.59 -26.93 -10.15
C LYS A 256 25.25 -27.88 -9.16
N ASN A 257 25.43 -27.44 -7.90
CA ASN A 257 26.02 -28.27 -6.85
C ASN A 257 25.10 -29.45 -6.48
N ASP A 258 23.79 -29.22 -6.41
CA ASP A 258 22.79 -30.24 -6.13
C ASP A 258 22.72 -31.26 -7.28
N PHE A 259 22.72 -30.82 -8.54
CA PHE A 259 22.80 -31.70 -9.72
C PHE A 259 24.05 -32.56 -9.73
N VAL A 260 25.23 -31.98 -9.44
CA VAL A 260 26.49 -32.74 -9.37
C VAL A 260 26.44 -33.78 -8.24
N LYS A 261 25.82 -33.44 -7.10
CA LYS A 261 25.62 -34.37 -5.99
C LYS A 261 24.70 -35.52 -6.41
N TYR A 262 23.56 -35.24 -7.04
CA TYR A 262 22.63 -36.29 -7.49
C TYR A 262 23.21 -37.17 -8.61
N ALA A 263 24.01 -36.61 -9.52
CA ALA A 263 24.67 -37.39 -10.57
C ALA A 263 25.68 -38.40 -10.00
N HIS A 264 26.40 -38.04 -8.94
CA HIS A 264 27.27 -38.97 -8.23
C HIS A 264 26.49 -39.99 -7.36
N ASP A 265 25.36 -39.60 -6.77
CA ASP A 265 24.53 -40.49 -5.95
C ASP A 265 23.84 -41.59 -6.79
N GLU A 266 23.52 -41.34 -8.07
CA GLU A 266 22.97 -42.38 -8.98
C GLU A 266 23.99 -43.48 -9.34
N GLU A 267 25.29 -43.20 -9.28
CA GLU A 267 26.36 -44.18 -9.54
C GLU A 267 26.65 -45.08 -8.32
N ALA A 268 26.18 -44.73 -7.11
CA ALA A 268 26.45 -45.41 -5.84
C ALA A 268 25.20 -46.10 -5.23
N ALA A 269 24.44 -46.79 -6.08
CA ALA A 269 23.03 -47.17 -5.88
C ALA A 269 22.67 -48.19 -4.76
N ASP A 270 23.50 -48.49 -3.75
CA ASP A 270 23.16 -49.57 -2.81
C ASP A 270 23.18 -49.25 -1.29
N ASP A 271 23.58 -48.07 -0.79
CA ASP A 271 23.59 -47.85 0.67
C ASP A 271 23.58 -46.39 1.19
N GLN A 272 23.21 -45.38 0.39
CA GLN A 272 23.21 -43.97 0.86
C GLN A 272 21.81 -43.40 1.14
N GLU A 273 21.67 -42.81 2.34
CA GLU A 273 20.49 -42.09 2.81
C GLU A 273 20.06 -41.03 1.80
N GLU A 274 18.81 -41.09 1.31
CA GLU A 274 18.25 -40.09 0.39
C GLU A 274 18.44 -38.68 0.97
N THR A 275 19.24 -37.80 0.37
CA THR A 275 19.48 -36.45 0.92
C THR A 275 18.61 -35.36 0.23
N GLY A 276 18.30 -34.28 0.95
CA GLY A 276 17.66 -33.09 0.36
C GLY A 276 16.15 -33.25 0.06
N TRP A 277 15.73 -32.85 -1.16
CA TRP A 277 14.30 -32.81 -1.56
C TRP A 277 13.63 -34.19 -1.50
N LYS A 278 14.32 -35.25 -1.96
CA LYS A 278 13.81 -36.63 -1.89
C LYS A 278 13.53 -37.05 -0.45
N TYR A 279 14.29 -36.54 0.52
CA TYR A 279 14.10 -36.82 1.94
C TYR A 279 12.87 -36.15 2.56
N ILE A 280 12.52 -34.93 2.10
CA ILE A 280 11.45 -34.10 2.68
C ILE A 280 10.13 -34.12 1.92
N HIS A 281 10.07 -34.69 0.71
CA HIS A 281 8.89 -34.64 -0.17
C HIS A 281 7.57 -35.06 0.52
N GLY A 282 7.64 -36.01 1.46
CA GLY A 282 6.51 -36.50 2.22
C GLY A 282 6.05 -35.61 3.39
N ASP A 283 6.72 -34.50 3.70
CA ASP A 283 6.38 -33.60 4.82
C ASP A 283 6.19 -32.13 4.42
N VAL A 284 6.59 -31.72 3.20
CA VAL A 284 6.48 -30.32 2.70
C VAL A 284 5.04 -29.79 2.70
N PHE A 285 4.06 -30.61 2.34
CA PHE A 285 2.64 -30.21 2.26
C PHE A 285 1.86 -30.44 3.56
N ARG A 286 2.55 -30.69 4.68
CA ARG A 286 1.91 -30.82 5.97
C ARG A 286 1.28 -29.48 6.37
N TYR A 287 0.00 -29.53 6.74
CA TYR A 287 -0.75 -28.32 7.04
C TYR A 287 -0.16 -27.51 8.21
N PRO A 288 -0.22 -26.17 8.14
CA PRO A 288 0.39 -25.32 9.14
C PRO A 288 -0.33 -25.41 10.50
N LYS A 289 0.44 -25.16 11.56
CA LYS A 289 -0.11 -24.90 12.90
C LYS A 289 -1.06 -23.68 12.81
N TYR A 290 -2.22 -23.73 13.47
CA TYR A 290 -3.24 -22.67 13.42
C TYR A 290 -3.79 -22.34 12.02
N LYS A 291 -4.20 -23.36 11.27
CA LYS A 291 -4.80 -23.26 9.91
C LYS A 291 -5.82 -22.13 9.72
N SER A 292 -6.66 -21.85 10.74
CA SER A 292 -7.66 -20.78 10.67
C SER A 292 -7.05 -19.38 10.70
N LEU A 293 -6.06 -19.12 11.55
CA LEU A 293 -5.39 -17.83 11.59
C LEU A 293 -4.65 -17.57 10.27
N PHE A 294 -4.02 -18.61 9.73
CA PHE A 294 -3.30 -18.52 8.47
C PHE A 294 -4.23 -18.19 7.30
N ALA A 295 -5.34 -18.92 7.15
CA ALA A 295 -6.34 -18.65 6.10
C ALA A 295 -6.98 -17.26 6.27
N ALA A 296 -7.22 -16.82 7.51
CA ALA A 296 -7.71 -15.47 7.79
C ALA A 296 -6.68 -14.39 7.39
N ALA A 297 -5.39 -14.59 7.69
CA ALA A 297 -4.32 -13.68 7.32
C ALA A 297 -4.14 -13.56 5.80
N LEU A 298 -4.22 -14.68 5.07
CA LEU A 298 -4.22 -14.67 3.61
C LEU A 298 -5.43 -13.92 3.05
N GLY A 299 -6.63 -14.16 3.59
CA GLY A 299 -7.84 -13.46 3.16
C GLY A 299 -7.75 -11.95 3.33
N SER A 300 -7.34 -11.49 4.51
CA SER A 300 -7.13 -10.08 4.80
C SER A 300 -6.02 -9.47 3.92
N GLY A 301 -4.93 -10.20 3.70
CA GLY A 301 -3.86 -9.77 2.78
C GLY A 301 -4.35 -9.60 1.34
N THR A 302 -5.16 -10.52 0.81
CA THR A 302 -5.74 -10.41 -0.54
C THR A 302 -6.71 -9.24 -0.66
N GLN A 303 -7.48 -8.96 0.41
CA GLN A 303 -8.36 -7.79 0.46
C GLN A 303 -7.58 -6.49 0.34
N LEU A 304 -6.52 -6.34 1.14
CA LEU A 304 -5.68 -5.14 1.16
C LEU A 304 -4.90 -4.97 -0.16
N PHE A 305 -4.42 -6.07 -0.73
CA PHE A 305 -3.81 -6.06 -2.07
C PHE A 305 -4.80 -5.58 -3.14
N SER A 306 -6.02 -6.12 -3.14
CA SER A 306 -7.07 -5.71 -4.07
C SER A 306 -7.46 -4.24 -3.89
N LEU A 307 -7.57 -3.78 -2.64
CA LEU A 307 -7.79 -2.37 -2.31
C LEU A 307 -6.70 -1.49 -2.92
N ALA A 308 -5.43 -1.83 -2.71
CA ALA A 308 -4.30 -1.07 -3.24
C ALA A 308 -4.36 -0.97 -4.77
N LEU A 309 -4.61 -2.09 -5.48
CA LEU A 309 -4.73 -2.10 -6.93
C LEU A 309 -5.88 -1.23 -7.45
N PHE A 310 -7.06 -1.29 -6.81
CA PHE A 310 -8.20 -0.45 -7.22
C PHE A 310 -7.93 1.03 -6.97
N ILE A 311 -7.30 1.39 -5.84
CA ILE A 311 -6.93 2.77 -5.54
C ILE A 311 -5.91 3.28 -6.56
N PHE A 312 -4.87 2.52 -6.87
CA PHE A 312 -3.93 2.89 -7.93
C PHE A 312 -4.60 3.02 -9.30
N GLY A 313 -5.52 2.10 -9.64
CA GLY A 313 -6.30 2.20 -10.87
C GLY A 313 -7.11 3.51 -10.96
N LEU A 314 -7.80 3.90 -9.90
CA LEU A 314 -8.53 5.17 -9.84
C LEU A 314 -7.60 6.39 -9.87
N ALA A 315 -6.43 6.29 -9.24
CA ALA A 315 -5.42 7.35 -9.25
C ALA A 315 -4.86 7.58 -10.66
N LEU A 316 -4.55 6.51 -11.40
CA LEU A 316 -4.06 6.59 -12.79
C LEU A 316 -5.11 7.14 -13.77
N VAL A 317 -6.39 6.89 -13.52
CA VAL A 317 -7.51 7.49 -14.29
C VAL A 317 -7.68 8.98 -13.96
N GLY A 318 -7.11 9.48 -12.86
CA GLY A 318 -7.18 10.88 -12.45
C GLY A 318 -8.39 11.22 -11.57
N VAL A 319 -9.03 10.23 -10.94
CA VAL A 319 -10.22 10.46 -10.08
C VAL A 319 -9.88 11.27 -8.83
N PHE A 320 -8.64 11.15 -8.33
CA PHE A 320 -8.14 11.89 -7.17
C PHE A 320 -7.53 13.25 -7.52
N TYR A 321 -7.98 13.87 -8.61
CA TYR A 321 -7.56 15.22 -8.95
C TYR A 321 -7.87 16.17 -7.77
N PRO A 322 -7.05 17.21 -7.50
CA PRO A 322 -7.16 18.01 -6.27
C PRO A 322 -8.48 18.81 -6.14
N TYR A 323 -9.34 18.74 -7.15
CA TYR A 323 -10.68 19.32 -7.17
C TYR A 323 -11.69 18.57 -6.27
N ASN A 324 -11.61 17.23 -6.18
CA ASN A 324 -12.54 16.44 -5.37
C ASN A 324 -12.01 16.22 -3.95
N ARG A 325 -12.28 17.18 -3.07
CA ARG A 325 -11.89 17.12 -1.65
C ARG A 325 -12.43 15.84 -0.99
N GLY A 326 -11.57 15.14 -0.26
CA GLY A 326 -11.94 13.91 0.42
C GLY A 326 -12.20 12.69 -0.47
N ALA A 327 -12.05 12.79 -1.81
CA ALA A 327 -12.32 11.67 -2.72
C ALA A 327 -11.50 10.42 -2.38
N LEU A 328 -10.23 10.59 -2.03
CA LEU A 328 -9.35 9.50 -1.63
C LEU A 328 -9.93 8.74 -0.42
N PHE A 329 -10.32 9.44 0.65
CA PHE A 329 -10.90 8.82 1.85
C PHE A 329 -12.25 8.15 1.56
N THR A 330 -13.11 8.77 0.74
CA THR A 330 -14.37 8.11 0.32
C THR A 330 -14.11 6.84 -0.46
N ALA A 331 -13.17 6.87 -1.41
CA ALA A 331 -12.83 5.72 -2.24
C ALA A 331 -12.22 4.60 -1.39
N LEU A 332 -11.38 4.93 -0.40
CA LEU A 332 -10.84 3.95 0.54
C LEU A 332 -11.96 3.21 1.29
N VAL A 333 -12.92 3.93 1.88
CA VAL A 333 -14.03 3.32 2.63
C VAL A 333 -14.90 2.45 1.73
N VAL A 334 -15.28 2.96 0.55
CA VAL A 334 -16.17 2.26 -0.38
C VAL A 334 -15.48 1.03 -0.98
N ILE A 335 -14.26 1.16 -1.48
CA ILE A 335 -13.53 0.03 -2.08
C ILE A 335 -13.23 -1.01 -1.01
N TYR A 336 -12.86 -0.62 0.22
CA TYR A 336 -12.63 -1.57 1.31
C TYR A 336 -13.89 -2.41 1.62
N ALA A 337 -15.06 -1.76 1.63
CA ALA A 337 -16.33 -2.46 1.82
C ALA A 337 -16.63 -3.44 0.67
N LEU A 338 -16.36 -3.04 -0.59
CA LEU A 338 -16.59 -3.88 -1.76
C LEU A 338 -15.61 -5.07 -1.87
N THR A 339 -14.35 -4.88 -1.50
CA THR A 339 -13.32 -5.95 -1.56
C THR A 339 -13.46 -6.99 -0.44
N SER A 340 -14.30 -6.76 0.57
CA SER A 340 -14.55 -7.70 1.66
C SER A 340 -15.03 -9.09 1.19
N GLY A 341 -15.78 -9.15 0.08
CA GLY A 341 -16.19 -10.41 -0.52
C GLY A 341 -15.01 -11.24 -1.05
N ILE A 342 -13.95 -10.59 -1.55
CA ILE A 342 -12.71 -11.26 -1.99
C ILE A 342 -12.02 -11.87 -0.78
N ALA A 343 -11.93 -11.13 0.33
CA ALA A 343 -11.37 -11.60 1.59
C ALA A 343 -12.06 -12.87 2.10
N GLY A 344 -13.41 -12.85 2.09
CA GLY A 344 -14.22 -13.97 2.53
C GLY A 344 -14.05 -15.19 1.63
N TYR A 345 -14.02 -14.98 0.32
CA TYR A 345 -13.82 -16.05 -0.67
C TYR A 345 -12.47 -16.74 -0.48
N THR A 346 -11.37 -15.97 -0.44
CA THR A 346 -10.03 -16.55 -0.32
C THR A 346 -9.82 -17.22 1.04
N ALA A 347 -10.25 -16.59 2.13
CA ALA A 347 -10.13 -17.19 3.46
C ALA A 347 -10.93 -18.50 3.60
N ALA A 348 -12.18 -18.54 3.12
CA ALA A 348 -13.02 -19.73 3.24
C ALA A 348 -12.59 -20.85 2.29
N SER A 349 -12.21 -20.52 1.05
CA SER A 349 -11.71 -21.48 0.06
C SER A 349 -10.43 -22.15 0.58
N PHE A 350 -9.47 -21.35 1.05
CA PHE A 350 -8.19 -21.88 1.55
C PHE A 350 -8.37 -22.64 2.86
N TYR A 351 -9.23 -22.18 3.77
CA TYR A 351 -9.52 -22.92 4.99
C TYR A 351 -10.16 -24.28 4.73
N HIS A 352 -11.03 -24.38 3.72
CA HIS A 352 -11.63 -25.65 3.32
C HIS A 352 -10.59 -26.60 2.69
N GLN A 353 -9.68 -26.06 1.87
CA GLN A 353 -8.53 -26.78 1.30
C GLN A 353 -7.60 -27.39 2.36
N LEU A 354 -7.49 -26.76 3.52
CA LEU A 354 -6.73 -27.26 4.67
C LEU A 354 -7.53 -28.23 5.57
N GLU A 355 -8.65 -28.77 5.09
CA GLU A 355 -9.60 -29.64 5.81
C GLU A 355 -10.25 -28.97 7.03
N GLY A 356 -10.43 -27.64 6.98
CA GLY A 356 -11.10 -26.87 8.03
C GLY A 356 -12.61 -27.03 8.01
N THR A 357 -13.21 -27.39 9.15
CA THR A 357 -14.67 -27.59 9.28
C THR A 357 -15.41 -26.31 9.73
N ASN A 358 -14.80 -25.52 10.62
CA ASN A 358 -15.41 -24.36 11.27
C ASN A 358 -15.27 -23.05 10.47
N TRP A 359 -15.77 -23.05 9.23
CA TRP A 359 -15.61 -21.92 8.29
C TRP A 359 -16.21 -20.59 8.79
N VAL A 360 -17.27 -20.62 9.60
CA VAL A 360 -17.90 -19.40 10.17
C VAL A 360 -16.94 -18.69 11.13
N ARG A 361 -16.27 -19.45 12.01
CA ARG A 361 -15.29 -18.91 12.96
C ARG A 361 -14.08 -18.35 12.21
N ASN A 362 -13.65 -19.02 11.15
CA ASN A 362 -12.60 -18.53 10.27
C ASN A 362 -12.97 -17.17 9.65
N LEU A 363 -14.20 -17.05 9.16
CA LEU A 363 -14.68 -15.83 8.51
C LEU A 363 -14.82 -14.65 9.48
N LEU A 364 -15.29 -14.90 10.70
CA LEU A 364 -15.30 -13.91 11.77
C LEU A 364 -13.87 -13.44 12.09
N LEU A 365 -12.92 -14.37 12.16
CA LEU A 365 -11.51 -14.04 12.37
C LEU A 365 -10.96 -13.19 11.23
N THR A 366 -11.24 -13.51 9.96
CA THR A 366 -10.84 -12.71 8.79
C THR A 366 -11.35 -11.27 8.90
N GLY A 367 -12.64 -11.09 9.21
CA GLY A 367 -13.23 -9.76 9.37
C GLY A 367 -12.61 -8.96 10.53
N CYS A 368 -12.26 -9.62 11.63
CA CYS A 368 -11.69 -8.96 12.80
C CYS A 368 -10.16 -8.76 12.74
N LEU A 369 -9.43 -9.50 11.91
CA LEU A 369 -7.97 -9.52 11.93
C LEU A 369 -7.36 -8.14 11.62
N PHE A 370 -7.87 -7.46 10.60
CA PHE A 370 -7.44 -6.09 10.26
C PHE A 370 -8.34 -5.02 10.88
N CYS A 371 -9.68 -5.20 10.83
CA CYS A 371 -10.61 -4.21 11.37
C CYS A 371 -10.50 -4.05 12.90
N GLY A 372 -10.20 -5.11 13.64
CA GLY A 372 -10.11 -5.08 15.10
C GLY A 372 -9.02 -4.12 15.59
N PRO A 373 -7.75 -4.34 15.23
CA PRO A 373 -6.66 -3.41 15.55
C PRO A 373 -6.93 -1.99 15.04
N LEU A 374 -7.45 -1.84 13.82
CA LEU A 374 -7.79 -0.53 13.25
C LEU A 374 -8.85 0.21 14.09
N PHE A 375 -9.90 -0.50 14.53
CA PHE A 375 -10.96 0.06 15.36
C PHE A 375 -10.46 0.45 16.75
N LEU A 376 -9.59 -0.37 17.37
CA LEU A 376 -8.99 -0.06 18.66
C LEU A 376 -8.10 1.19 18.59
N THR A 377 -7.23 1.26 17.57
CA THR A 377 -6.42 2.45 17.32
C THR A 377 -7.29 3.66 17.05
N PHE A 378 -8.31 3.53 16.22
CA PHE A 378 -9.27 4.61 15.95
C PHE A 378 -9.96 5.10 17.23
N CYS A 379 -10.45 4.21 18.09
CA CYS A 379 -11.08 4.59 19.36
C CYS A 379 -10.13 5.36 20.27
N PHE A 380 -8.88 4.91 20.38
CA PHE A 380 -7.84 5.59 21.13
C PHE A 380 -7.55 6.99 20.56
N LEU A 381 -7.27 7.09 19.26
CA LEU A 381 -6.95 8.37 18.60
C LEU A 381 -8.12 9.35 18.61
N ASN A 382 -9.35 8.86 18.41
CA ASN A 382 -10.54 9.70 18.48
C ASN A 382 -10.78 10.22 19.91
N THR A 383 -10.46 9.42 20.94
CA THR A 383 -10.51 9.88 22.34
C THR A 383 -9.49 11.00 22.59
N VAL A 384 -8.27 10.86 22.07
CA VAL A 384 -7.24 11.92 22.14
C VAL A 384 -7.72 13.17 21.40
N ALA A 385 -8.28 13.03 20.19
CA ALA A 385 -8.78 14.17 19.42
C ALA A 385 -9.91 14.93 20.15
N ILE A 386 -10.83 14.20 20.79
CA ILE A 386 -11.90 14.79 21.60
C ILE A 386 -11.32 15.54 22.80
N ALA A 387 -10.33 14.96 23.49
CA ALA A 387 -9.67 15.60 24.64
C ALA A 387 -8.99 16.93 24.27
N TYR A 388 -8.45 17.03 23.05
CA TYR A 388 -7.86 18.26 22.52
C TYR A 388 -8.88 19.16 21.82
N THR A 389 -10.16 18.78 21.69
CA THR A 389 -11.17 19.51 20.89
C THR A 389 -10.74 19.75 19.42
N ALA A 390 -9.96 18.83 18.86
CA ALA A 390 -9.47 18.95 17.50
C ALA A 390 -10.54 18.60 16.46
N THR A 391 -10.47 19.24 15.29
CA THR A 391 -11.29 18.96 14.10
C THR A 391 -11.09 17.55 13.54
N ALA A 392 -9.95 16.93 13.84
CA ALA A 392 -9.68 15.52 13.55
C ALA A 392 -10.61 14.55 14.32
N ALA A 393 -11.28 15.01 15.38
CA ALA A 393 -12.30 14.22 16.06
C ALA A 393 -13.50 14.00 15.13
N LEU A 394 -13.84 12.73 14.90
CA LEU A 394 -15.01 12.40 14.09
C LEU A 394 -16.29 12.60 14.90
N PRO A 395 -17.29 13.32 14.36
CA PRO A 395 -18.57 13.48 15.03
C PRO A 395 -19.30 12.14 15.11
N PHE A 396 -20.13 11.98 16.14
CA PHE A 396 -20.86 10.73 16.40
C PHE A 396 -21.67 10.26 15.19
N GLY A 397 -22.29 11.18 14.44
CA GLY A 397 -23.06 10.86 13.23
C GLY A 397 -22.22 10.13 12.18
N THR A 398 -20.98 10.56 11.94
CA THR A 398 -20.07 9.92 10.98
C THR A 398 -19.63 8.53 11.44
N ILE A 399 -19.39 8.36 12.74
CA ILE A 399 -19.07 7.05 13.32
C ILE A 399 -20.21 6.07 13.08
N VAL A 400 -21.46 6.49 13.29
CA VAL A 400 -22.64 5.67 13.01
C VAL A 400 -22.73 5.33 11.52
N VAL A 401 -22.48 6.27 10.61
CA VAL A 401 -22.45 6.00 9.17
C VAL A 401 -21.40 4.94 8.79
N ILE A 402 -20.19 5.02 9.35
CA ILE A 402 -19.13 4.02 9.09
C ILE A 402 -19.53 2.64 9.61
N VAL A 403 -20.11 2.57 10.81
CA VAL A 403 -20.61 1.31 11.39
C VAL A 403 -21.77 0.73 10.56
N LEU A 404 -22.65 1.58 10.02
CA LEU A 404 -23.73 1.16 9.11
C LEU A 404 -23.16 0.62 7.79
N ILE A 405 -22.17 1.28 7.19
CA ILE A 405 -21.50 0.76 5.98
C ILE A 405 -20.86 -0.60 6.28
N TRP A 406 -20.18 -0.73 7.42
CA TRP A 406 -19.55 -1.99 7.81
C TRP A 406 -20.56 -3.12 8.04
N SER A 407 -21.67 -2.84 8.74
CA SER A 407 -22.68 -3.85 9.08
C SER A 407 -23.61 -4.20 7.91
N LEU A 408 -23.95 -3.24 7.05
CA LEU A 408 -24.91 -3.45 5.94
C LEU A 408 -24.22 -3.86 4.63
N VAL A 409 -22.96 -3.49 4.43
CA VAL A 409 -22.22 -3.79 3.19
C VAL A 409 -21.09 -4.77 3.47
N THR A 410 -20.12 -4.40 4.30
CA THR A 410 -18.89 -5.19 4.48
C THR A 410 -19.17 -6.58 5.06
N SER A 411 -19.98 -6.68 6.13
CA SER A 411 -20.26 -7.97 6.77
C SER A 411 -21.06 -8.93 5.88
N PRO A 412 -22.16 -8.52 5.20
CA PRO A 412 -22.86 -9.39 4.27
C PRO A 412 -22.01 -9.81 3.08
N LEU A 413 -21.23 -8.90 2.48
CA LEU A 413 -20.35 -9.25 1.36
C LEU A 413 -19.27 -10.25 1.78
N LEU A 414 -18.68 -10.09 2.97
CA LEU A 414 -17.74 -11.04 3.55
C LEU A 414 -18.37 -12.44 3.69
N VAL A 415 -19.61 -12.53 4.22
CA VAL A 415 -20.36 -13.79 4.35
C VAL A 415 -20.67 -14.42 3.00
N LEU A 416 -21.16 -13.64 2.03
CA LEU A 416 -21.44 -14.11 0.68
C LEU A 416 -20.17 -14.63 -0.01
N GLY A 417 -19.06 -13.91 0.13
CA GLY A 417 -17.74 -14.35 -0.32
C GLY A 417 -17.33 -15.66 0.34
N GLY A 418 -17.50 -15.78 1.66
CA GLY A 418 -17.20 -17.00 2.41
C GLY A 418 -18.03 -18.21 1.97
N ILE A 419 -19.33 -18.04 1.71
CA ILE A 419 -20.20 -19.11 1.19
C ILE A 419 -19.75 -19.52 -0.22
N ALA A 420 -19.42 -18.56 -1.08
CA ALA A 420 -18.91 -18.83 -2.42
C ALA A 420 -17.56 -19.57 -2.38
N GLY A 421 -16.66 -19.19 -1.46
CA GLY A 421 -15.37 -19.85 -1.26
C GLY A 421 -15.50 -21.28 -0.77
N LYS A 422 -16.38 -21.52 0.22
CA LYS A 422 -16.68 -22.86 0.73
C LYS A 422 -17.25 -23.79 -0.35
N ASN A 423 -18.14 -23.27 -1.19
CA ASN A 423 -18.80 -24.06 -2.24
C ASN A 423 -17.90 -24.26 -3.48
N SER A 424 -16.73 -23.62 -3.51
CA SER A 424 -15.74 -23.84 -4.55
C SER A 424 -15.16 -25.25 -4.39
N LYS A 425 -15.30 -26.09 -5.43
CA LYS A 425 -14.72 -27.45 -5.48
C LYS A 425 -13.21 -27.43 -5.73
N ALA A 426 -12.50 -26.43 -5.21
CA ALA A 426 -11.07 -26.32 -5.36
C ALA A 426 -10.42 -27.21 -4.29
N GLU A 427 -10.27 -28.50 -4.58
CA GLU A 427 -9.45 -29.39 -3.77
C GLU A 427 -7.99 -28.94 -3.85
N PHE A 428 -7.31 -28.92 -2.70
CA PHE A 428 -5.87 -28.71 -2.68
C PHE A 428 -5.21 -30.00 -3.17
N GLN A 429 -4.79 -30.01 -4.43
CA GLN A 429 -4.07 -31.12 -5.03
C GLN A 429 -2.62 -31.04 -4.59
N ALA A 430 -2.31 -31.57 -3.40
CA ALA A 430 -0.93 -31.81 -3.02
C ALA A 430 -0.34 -32.86 -3.97
N PRO A 431 0.78 -32.60 -4.65
CA PRO A 431 1.43 -33.56 -5.54
C PRO A 431 1.78 -34.88 -4.83
N VAL A 432 2.13 -34.80 -3.54
CA VAL A 432 2.58 -35.93 -2.74
C VAL A 432 1.71 -36.08 -1.49
N ARG A 433 1.37 -37.33 -1.15
CA ARG A 433 0.69 -37.66 0.11
C ARG A 433 1.65 -37.55 1.29
N THR A 434 1.22 -36.88 2.36
CA THR A 434 2.06 -36.70 3.54
C THR A 434 2.27 -37.99 4.34
N THR A 435 3.46 -38.16 4.93
CA THR A 435 3.77 -39.27 5.83
C THR A 435 3.03 -39.14 7.17
N LYS A 436 2.87 -40.26 7.89
CA LYS A 436 2.09 -40.31 9.14
C LYS A 436 2.77 -39.56 10.30
N TYR A 437 4.09 -39.63 10.41
CA TYR A 437 4.86 -39.00 11.49
C TYR A 437 5.76 -37.90 10.93
N PRO A 438 5.76 -36.69 11.53
CA PRO A 438 6.65 -35.63 11.08
C PRO A 438 8.09 -36.03 11.38
N ARG A 439 8.99 -35.80 10.43
CA ARG A 439 10.43 -35.97 10.66
C ARG A 439 10.97 -34.87 11.57
N GLU A 440 12.06 -35.19 12.28
CA GLU A 440 12.79 -34.24 13.11
C GLU A 440 13.57 -33.25 12.22
N ILE A 441 13.51 -31.97 12.58
CA ILE A 441 14.21 -30.90 11.84
C ILE A 441 15.65 -30.84 12.34
N PRO A 442 16.67 -30.85 11.46
CA PRO A 442 18.07 -30.77 11.88
C PRO A 442 18.36 -29.45 12.62
N PRO A 443 19.30 -29.44 13.57
CA PRO A 443 19.65 -28.23 14.31
C PRO A 443 20.27 -27.18 13.37
N LEU A 444 19.51 -26.10 13.13
CA LEU A 444 19.93 -25.02 12.26
C LEU A 444 20.89 -24.03 12.98
N PRO A 445 21.92 -23.51 12.28
CA PRO A 445 22.71 -22.38 12.74
C PRO A 445 21.84 -21.17 13.10
N TRP A 446 22.32 -20.32 14.01
CA TRP A 446 21.55 -19.19 14.54
C TRP A 446 20.99 -18.27 13.44
N TYR A 447 21.75 -18.00 12.38
CA TYR A 447 21.38 -17.11 11.27
C TYR A 447 20.31 -17.70 10.33
N ARG A 448 20.08 -19.02 10.38
CA ARG A 448 19.00 -19.71 9.63
C ARG A 448 17.72 -19.86 10.43
N LYS A 449 17.67 -19.36 11.67
CA LYS A 449 16.43 -19.32 12.45
C LYS A 449 15.46 -18.29 11.87
N THR A 450 14.18 -18.41 12.22
CA THR A 450 13.10 -17.59 11.67
C THR A 450 13.33 -16.09 11.83
N ILE A 451 13.75 -15.61 13.01
CA ILE A 451 13.88 -14.16 13.27
C ILE A 451 15.00 -13.52 12.42
N PRO A 452 16.24 -14.05 12.38
CA PRO A 452 17.28 -13.51 11.50
C PRO A 452 16.92 -13.58 10.01
N GLN A 453 16.25 -14.65 9.57
CA GLN A 453 15.76 -14.76 8.19
C GLN A 453 14.71 -13.69 7.87
N MET A 454 13.75 -13.45 8.77
CA MET A 454 12.77 -12.38 8.61
C MET A 454 13.42 -11.00 8.51
N ALA A 455 14.46 -10.74 9.33
CA ALA A 455 15.19 -9.48 9.28
C ALA A 455 15.90 -9.30 7.93
N MET A 456 16.58 -10.33 7.45
CA MET A 456 17.23 -10.30 6.13
C MET A 456 16.21 -10.15 4.99
N ALA A 457 15.07 -10.84 5.09
CA ALA A 457 14.00 -10.80 4.09
C ALA A 457 13.39 -9.42 3.94
N GLY A 458 13.18 -8.71 5.06
CA GLY A 458 12.47 -7.43 5.07
C GLY A 458 13.36 -6.25 4.71
N PHE A 459 14.66 -6.33 5.02
CA PHE A 459 15.62 -5.25 4.77
C PHE A 459 15.81 -4.96 3.28
N LEU A 460 15.84 -6.00 2.44
CA LEU A 460 16.10 -5.84 1.00
C LEU A 460 14.95 -5.11 0.27
N PRO A 461 13.67 -5.54 0.38
CA PRO A 461 12.56 -4.78 -0.18
C PRO A 461 12.45 -3.37 0.42
N PHE A 462 12.79 -3.18 1.70
CA PHE A 462 12.82 -1.86 2.33
C PHE A 462 13.86 -0.92 1.69
N SER A 463 15.08 -1.42 1.43
CA SER A 463 16.14 -0.66 0.74
C SER A 463 15.75 -0.23 -0.68
N ALA A 464 14.82 -0.94 -1.33
CA ALA A 464 14.32 -0.57 -2.65
C ALA A 464 13.25 0.54 -2.62
N ILE A 465 12.67 0.86 -1.45
CA ILE A 465 11.56 1.83 -1.36
C ILE A 465 11.82 3.02 -0.44
N TYR A 466 12.91 3.04 0.34
CA TYR A 466 13.09 4.01 1.43
C TYR A 466 13.10 5.47 0.96
N ILE A 467 13.60 5.75 -0.26
CA ILE A 467 13.63 7.11 -0.81
C ILE A 467 12.20 7.60 -1.11
N GLU A 468 11.36 6.76 -1.74
CA GLU A 468 9.96 7.13 -1.98
C GLU A 468 9.15 7.19 -0.70
N LEU A 469 9.45 6.31 0.26
CA LEU A 469 8.81 6.33 1.57
C LEU A 469 9.01 7.67 2.28
N TYR A 470 10.19 8.28 2.18
CA TYR A 470 10.45 9.64 2.68
C TYR A 470 9.49 10.67 2.08
N TYR A 471 9.29 10.62 0.76
CA TYR A 471 8.40 11.55 0.06
C TYR A 471 6.93 11.33 0.38
N ILE A 472 6.51 10.08 0.53
CA ILE A 472 5.17 9.73 1.02
C ILE A 472 4.97 10.33 2.41
N PHE A 473 5.93 10.16 3.33
CA PHE A 473 5.82 10.70 4.69
C PHE A 473 5.79 12.23 4.69
N ALA A 474 6.64 12.88 3.89
CA ALA A 474 6.65 14.33 3.75
C ALA A 474 5.36 14.88 3.14
N SER A 475 4.60 14.07 2.39
CA SER A 475 3.32 14.47 1.83
C SER A 475 2.14 14.19 2.75
N VAL A 476 2.10 13.01 3.38
CA VAL A 476 1.00 12.61 4.27
C VAL A 476 1.06 13.35 5.60
N TRP A 477 2.26 13.57 6.14
CA TRP A 477 2.50 14.25 7.42
C TRP A 477 3.21 15.60 7.25
N GLY A 478 3.09 16.21 6.07
CA GLY A 478 3.58 17.55 5.82
C GLY A 478 2.63 18.31 4.89
N HIS A 479 3.02 19.51 4.50
CA HIS A 479 2.19 20.39 3.67
C HIS A 479 2.45 20.22 2.16
N ARG A 480 3.20 19.18 1.77
CA ARG A 480 3.55 18.93 0.35
C ARG A 480 2.49 18.02 -0.28
N ILE A 481 1.92 18.45 -1.40
CA ILE A 481 0.95 17.64 -2.15
C ILE A 481 1.70 16.70 -3.10
N TYR A 482 1.73 15.40 -2.83
CA TYR A 482 2.33 14.43 -3.75
C TYR A 482 1.33 14.08 -4.86
N THR A 483 1.58 14.58 -6.06
CA THR A 483 0.66 14.45 -7.21
C THR A 483 1.07 13.36 -8.20
N ILE A 484 2.24 12.74 -8.04
CA ILE A 484 2.81 11.80 -9.03
C ILE A 484 2.42 10.35 -8.71
N TYR A 485 1.13 10.04 -8.77
CA TYR A 485 0.60 8.70 -8.52
C TYR A 485 1.20 7.61 -9.42
N SER A 486 1.62 7.96 -10.65
CA SER A 486 2.25 7.03 -11.59
C SER A 486 3.58 6.49 -11.09
N ILE A 487 4.41 7.33 -10.46
CA ILE A 487 5.70 6.91 -9.88
C ILE A 487 5.45 5.99 -8.69
N LEU A 488 4.51 6.36 -7.81
CA LEU A 488 4.14 5.55 -6.66
C LEU A 488 3.65 4.14 -7.08
N PHE A 489 2.90 4.05 -8.19
CA PHE A 489 2.46 2.76 -8.73
C PHE A 489 3.62 1.91 -9.23
N ILE A 490 4.59 2.48 -9.95
CA ILE A 490 5.79 1.75 -10.42
C ILE A 490 6.58 1.21 -9.23
N VAL A 491 6.78 2.03 -8.20
CA VAL A 491 7.51 1.66 -6.98
C VAL A 491 6.76 0.56 -6.22
N PHE A 492 5.43 0.63 -6.19
CA PHE A 492 4.60 -0.45 -5.63
C PHE A 492 4.83 -1.76 -6.38
N ILE A 493 4.85 -1.78 -7.72
CA ILE A 493 5.14 -3.00 -8.49
C ILE A 493 6.54 -3.53 -8.20
N ILE A 494 7.55 -2.66 -8.15
CA ILE A 494 8.93 -3.01 -7.78
C ILE A 494 8.96 -3.70 -6.40
N LEU A 495 8.24 -3.14 -5.41
CA LEU A 495 8.14 -3.72 -4.08
C LEU A 495 7.58 -5.15 -4.11
N LEU A 496 6.53 -5.40 -4.89
CA LEU A 496 5.94 -6.74 -5.01
C LEU A 496 6.92 -7.75 -5.61
N ILE A 497 7.61 -7.33 -6.68
CA ILE A 497 8.59 -8.17 -7.39
C ILE A 497 9.75 -8.54 -6.47
N VAL A 498 10.35 -7.56 -5.79
CA VAL A 498 11.48 -7.81 -4.87
C VAL A 498 11.04 -8.68 -3.70
N THR A 499 9.86 -8.43 -3.14
CA THR A 499 9.33 -9.25 -2.04
C THR A 499 9.16 -10.70 -2.49
N ALA A 500 8.52 -10.93 -3.65
CA ALA A 500 8.32 -12.28 -4.20
C ALA A 500 9.65 -13.01 -4.43
N PHE A 501 10.65 -12.34 -5.01
CA PHE A 501 11.95 -12.95 -5.26
C PHE A 501 12.68 -13.35 -3.97
N ILE A 502 12.67 -12.47 -2.97
CA ILE A 502 13.37 -12.74 -1.70
C ILE A 502 12.66 -13.84 -0.91
N THR A 503 11.32 -13.91 -0.92
CA THR A 503 10.62 -15.00 -0.24
C THR A 503 10.93 -16.35 -0.88
N VAL A 504 10.89 -16.43 -2.21
CA VAL A 504 11.26 -17.62 -3.00
C VAL A 504 12.69 -18.08 -2.74
N ALA A 505 13.65 -17.14 -2.68
CA ALA A 505 15.03 -17.45 -2.35
C ALA A 505 15.17 -18.14 -0.99
N LEU A 506 14.51 -17.57 0.02
CA LEU A 506 14.68 -17.99 1.41
C LEU A 506 13.91 -19.28 1.71
N THR A 507 12.75 -19.50 1.09
CA THR A 507 12.04 -20.77 1.16
C THR A 507 12.84 -21.88 0.49
N TYR A 508 13.49 -21.62 -0.65
CA TYR A 508 14.40 -22.58 -1.26
C TYR A 508 15.55 -22.96 -0.32
N PHE A 509 16.26 -22.00 0.27
CA PHE A 509 17.34 -22.32 1.22
C PHE A 509 16.85 -23.02 2.48
N GLN A 510 15.61 -22.78 2.91
CA GLN A 510 14.99 -23.49 4.01
C GLN A 510 14.74 -24.96 3.65
N LEU A 511 14.13 -25.22 2.49
CA LEU A 511 13.86 -26.58 2.03
C LEU A 511 15.15 -27.35 1.73
N ALA A 512 16.17 -26.69 1.16
CA ALA A 512 17.50 -27.27 0.96
C ALA A 512 18.21 -27.61 2.29
N ALA A 513 17.79 -27.02 3.41
CA ALA A 513 18.26 -27.34 4.76
C ALA A 513 17.38 -28.37 5.48
N GLU A 514 16.51 -29.07 4.76
CA GLU A 514 15.61 -30.13 5.25
C GLU A 514 14.57 -29.64 6.28
N ASP A 515 14.27 -28.34 6.28
CA ASP A 515 13.25 -27.74 7.14
C ASP A 515 11.93 -27.59 6.36
N HIS A 516 10.94 -28.42 6.70
CA HIS A 516 9.65 -28.47 6.04
C HIS A 516 8.62 -27.44 6.58
N GLU A 517 8.92 -26.66 7.62
CA GLU A 517 7.99 -25.67 8.22
C GLU A 517 7.99 -24.33 7.45
N TRP A 518 7.73 -24.35 6.14
CA TRP A 518 7.84 -23.16 5.27
C TRP A 518 6.61 -22.23 5.31
N TRP A 519 5.40 -22.75 5.54
CA TRP A 519 4.13 -22.02 5.45
C TRP A 519 4.12 -20.66 6.17
N TRP A 520 4.36 -20.66 7.49
CA TRP A 520 4.41 -19.42 8.28
C TRP A 520 5.66 -18.61 7.98
N ARG A 521 6.80 -19.26 7.73
CA ARG A 521 8.06 -18.55 7.50
C ARG A 521 8.01 -17.75 6.21
N SER A 522 7.48 -18.31 5.13
CA SER A 522 7.22 -17.61 3.87
C SER A 522 6.39 -16.34 4.10
N PHE A 523 5.24 -16.49 4.77
CA PHE A 523 4.35 -15.37 5.07
C PHE A 523 5.05 -14.29 5.93
N LEU A 524 5.78 -14.70 6.97
CA LEU A 524 6.47 -13.78 7.88
C LEU A 524 7.67 -13.08 7.21
N CYS A 525 8.39 -13.78 6.32
CA CYS A 525 9.48 -13.22 5.53
C CYS A 525 8.98 -12.20 4.51
N GLY A 526 7.84 -12.45 3.85
CA GLY A 526 7.22 -11.47 2.96
C GLY A 526 6.69 -10.25 3.72
N GLY A 527 6.05 -10.47 4.87
CA GLY A 527 5.48 -9.40 5.67
C GLY A 527 6.50 -8.52 6.39
N SER A 528 7.71 -9.02 6.68
CA SER A 528 8.67 -8.35 7.56
C SER A 528 9.12 -6.97 7.09
N THR A 529 9.00 -6.64 5.79
CA THR A 529 9.20 -5.28 5.27
C THR A 529 8.35 -4.25 6.01
N GLY A 530 7.12 -4.59 6.43
CA GLY A 530 6.27 -3.71 7.24
C GLY A 530 6.89 -3.31 8.58
N VAL A 531 7.69 -4.20 9.19
CA VAL A 531 8.42 -3.90 10.44
C VAL A 531 9.55 -2.91 10.19
N PHE A 532 10.26 -3.03 9.06
CA PHE A 532 11.30 -2.06 8.68
C PHE A 532 10.71 -0.68 8.36
N ILE A 533 9.55 -0.63 7.69
CA ILE A 533 8.81 0.62 7.48
C ILE A 533 8.47 1.27 8.83
N TYR A 534 8.00 0.50 9.80
CA TYR A 534 7.71 1.02 11.14
C TYR A 534 8.98 1.51 11.87
N GLY A 535 10.10 0.79 11.72
CA GLY A 535 11.40 1.26 12.21
C GLY A 535 11.84 2.58 11.58
N TYR A 536 11.58 2.75 10.28
CA TYR A 536 11.82 4.01 9.57
C TYR A 536 10.89 5.14 10.06
N CYS A 537 9.66 4.84 10.49
CA CYS A 537 8.78 5.82 11.13
C CYS A 537 9.43 6.44 12.39
N LEU A 538 10.15 5.64 13.19
CA LEU A 538 10.88 6.15 14.36
C LEU A 538 11.99 7.11 13.92
N TYR A 539 12.80 6.71 12.95
CA TYR A 539 13.86 7.57 12.40
C TYR A 539 13.30 8.88 11.83
N TYR A 540 12.25 8.80 11.00
CA TYR A 540 11.62 9.96 10.39
C TYR A 540 11.07 10.92 11.44
N TYR A 541 10.43 10.40 12.49
CA TYR A 541 9.83 11.21 13.54
C TYR A 541 10.89 12.01 14.32
N TYR A 542 11.99 11.38 14.73
CA TYR A 542 13.00 12.04 15.59
C TYR A 542 14.04 12.86 14.83
N GLU A 543 14.53 12.37 13.69
CA GLU A 543 15.67 12.99 13.00
C GLU A 543 15.27 13.93 11.88
N ARG A 544 14.04 13.79 11.36
CA ARG A 544 13.64 14.44 10.11
C ARG A 544 12.41 15.31 10.19
N SER A 545 11.51 15.00 11.12
CA SER A 545 10.29 15.76 11.32
C SER A 545 10.42 16.73 12.48
N ASP A 546 9.89 17.93 12.31
CA ASP A 546 9.76 18.93 13.39
C ASP A 546 8.48 18.70 14.22
N MET A 547 7.87 17.51 14.10
CA MET A 547 6.60 17.16 14.76
C MET A 547 6.81 16.99 16.26
N SER A 548 5.96 17.61 17.07
CA SER A 548 6.06 17.53 18.53
C SER A 548 4.69 17.44 19.20
N GLY A 549 4.67 17.06 20.48
CA GLY A 549 3.45 17.03 21.28
C GLY A 549 2.64 15.73 21.16
N PHE A 550 1.97 15.39 22.27
CA PHE A 550 1.34 14.08 22.47
C PHE A 550 0.28 13.72 21.42
N MET A 551 -0.54 14.69 21.01
CA MET A 551 -1.58 14.45 20.00
C MET A 551 -0.96 14.05 18.66
N GLN A 552 0.00 14.83 18.15
CA GLN A 552 0.68 14.54 16.88
C GLN A 552 1.43 13.20 16.94
N THR A 553 2.17 12.93 18.03
CA THR A 553 2.88 11.65 18.23
C THR A 553 1.91 10.47 18.17
N SER A 554 0.78 10.55 18.89
CA SER A 554 -0.21 9.48 18.94
C SER A 554 -0.82 9.21 17.57
N PHE A 555 -1.21 10.25 16.85
CA PHE A 555 -1.78 10.15 15.50
C PHE A 555 -0.79 9.54 14.50
N PHE A 556 0.45 10.03 14.49
CA PHE A 556 1.51 9.54 13.62
C PHE A 556 1.77 8.05 13.84
N PHE A 557 2.12 7.65 15.06
CA PHE A 557 2.46 6.25 15.35
C PHE A 557 1.24 5.32 15.30
N GLY A 558 0.06 5.77 15.71
CA GLY A 558 -1.16 4.96 15.67
C GLY A 558 -1.56 4.59 14.24
N TYR A 559 -1.69 5.58 13.35
CA TYR A 559 -2.04 5.30 11.96
C TYR A 559 -0.91 4.61 11.20
N MET A 560 0.36 4.96 11.48
CA MET A 560 1.49 4.25 10.85
C MET A 560 1.60 2.79 11.29
N ALA A 561 1.29 2.46 12.54
CA ALA A 561 1.21 1.06 12.99
C ALA A 561 0.15 0.28 12.19
N CYS A 562 -1.02 0.89 11.95
CA CYS A 562 -2.08 0.28 11.15
C CYS A 562 -1.68 0.09 9.68
N ILE A 563 -1.03 1.09 9.07
CA ILE A 563 -0.52 1.01 7.70
C ILE A 563 0.55 -0.06 7.59
N CYS A 564 1.53 -0.08 8.49
CA CYS A 564 2.60 -1.08 8.51
C CYS A 564 2.06 -2.50 8.71
N TYR A 565 1.06 -2.67 9.58
CA TYR A 565 0.36 -3.94 9.75
C TYR A 565 -0.39 -4.37 8.47
N GLY A 566 -1.01 -3.43 7.77
CA GLY A 566 -1.63 -3.68 6.46
C GLY A 566 -0.60 -4.13 5.42
N PHE A 567 0.55 -3.46 5.33
CA PHE A 567 1.67 -3.87 4.48
C PHE A 567 2.19 -5.26 4.84
N PHE A 568 2.30 -5.57 6.14
CA PHE A 568 2.73 -6.87 6.62
C PHE A 568 1.81 -8.00 6.13
N LEU A 569 0.48 -7.82 6.25
CA LEU A 569 -0.49 -8.81 5.77
C LEU A 569 -0.50 -8.93 4.24
N MET A 570 -0.42 -7.81 3.53
CA MET A 570 -0.42 -7.76 2.07
C MET A 570 0.83 -8.43 1.49
N LEU A 571 2.01 -8.04 1.93
CA LEU A 571 3.28 -8.59 1.44
C LEU A 571 3.50 -10.04 1.89
N GLY A 572 3.03 -10.40 3.09
CA GLY A 572 3.03 -11.80 3.55
C GLY A 572 2.16 -12.70 2.67
N MET A 573 1.00 -12.22 2.24
CA MET A 573 0.13 -12.95 1.30
C MET A 573 0.79 -13.16 -0.06
N ILE A 574 1.51 -12.16 -0.56
CA ILE A 574 2.25 -12.23 -1.83
C ILE A 574 3.40 -13.23 -1.73
N GLY A 575 4.19 -13.16 -0.67
CA GLY A 575 5.27 -14.12 -0.42
C GLY A 575 4.76 -15.56 -0.42
N PHE A 576 3.67 -15.82 0.31
CA PHE A 576 3.10 -17.15 0.40
C PHE A 576 2.57 -17.70 -0.93
N HIS A 577 1.79 -16.93 -1.70
CA HIS A 577 1.23 -17.44 -2.95
C HIS A 577 2.29 -17.75 -4.01
N GLN A 578 3.43 -17.05 -3.98
CA GLN A 578 4.54 -17.33 -4.88
C GLN A 578 5.28 -18.59 -4.47
N ASP A 579 5.55 -18.77 -3.17
CA ASP A 579 6.18 -19.98 -2.64
C ASP A 579 5.31 -21.23 -2.83
N GLU A 580 3.98 -21.10 -2.67
CA GLU A 580 3.04 -22.20 -2.94
C GLU A 580 3.12 -22.66 -4.41
N LYS A 581 3.05 -21.73 -5.37
CA LYS A 581 3.16 -22.06 -6.80
C LYS A 581 4.50 -22.67 -7.16
N LEU A 582 5.59 -22.12 -6.60
CA LEU A 582 6.93 -22.62 -6.84
C LEU A 582 7.08 -24.04 -6.30
N ASN A 583 6.64 -24.30 -5.07
CA ASN A 583 6.71 -25.61 -4.45
C ASN A 583 5.88 -26.64 -5.23
N ILE A 584 4.68 -26.29 -5.70
CA ILE A 584 3.89 -27.20 -6.54
C ILE A 584 4.64 -27.49 -7.85
N THR A 585 5.12 -26.46 -8.55
CA THR A 585 5.81 -26.62 -9.84
C THR A 585 7.13 -27.41 -9.72
N TYR A 586 7.92 -27.12 -8.68
CA TYR A 586 9.19 -27.79 -8.42
C TYR A 586 8.99 -29.30 -8.17
N ILE A 587 7.89 -29.66 -7.51
CA ILE A 587 7.59 -31.03 -7.11
C ILE A 587 7.03 -31.82 -8.29
N ASP A 588 6.14 -31.22 -9.09
CA ASP A 588 5.62 -31.84 -10.31
C ASP A 588 6.74 -32.17 -11.31
N VAL A 589 7.71 -31.27 -11.49
CA VAL A 589 8.85 -31.50 -12.39
C VAL A 589 9.81 -32.58 -11.85
N GLY A 590 9.95 -32.68 -10.53
CA GLY A 590 10.71 -33.75 -9.88
C GLY A 590 10.10 -35.14 -10.12
N GLU A 591 8.78 -35.26 -10.19
CA GLU A 591 8.08 -36.51 -10.49
C GLU A 591 8.10 -36.88 -11.98
N GLU A 592 7.98 -35.90 -12.90
CA GLU A 592 8.09 -36.15 -14.35
C GLU A 592 9.45 -36.72 -14.76
N ASN A 593 10.54 -36.24 -14.15
CA ASN A 593 11.89 -36.78 -14.39
C ASN A 593 12.01 -38.24 -13.88
N LYS A 594 11.23 -38.62 -12.87
CA LYS A 594 11.14 -40.01 -12.36
C LYS A 594 10.42 -40.94 -13.36
N PHE A 595 9.50 -40.41 -14.17
CA PHE A 595 8.79 -41.17 -15.20
C PHE A 595 9.59 -41.33 -16.50
N LYS A 596 10.42 -40.36 -16.86
CA LYS A 596 11.34 -40.48 -18.01
C LYS A 596 12.50 -41.44 -17.78
N ASN A 597 12.90 -41.66 -16.53
CA ASN A 597 14.04 -42.53 -16.17
C ASN A 597 13.66 -43.96 -15.77
N ARG A 598 12.41 -44.41 -16.00
CA ARG A 598 12.11 -45.86 -15.90
C ARG A 598 12.59 -46.57 -17.17
N PRO A 599 13.37 -47.67 -17.07
CA PRO A 599 13.54 -48.55 -18.22
C PRO A 599 12.15 -49.06 -18.64
N PRO A 600 11.89 -49.28 -19.94
CA PRO A 600 10.60 -49.75 -20.41
C PRO A 600 10.26 -51.07 -19.71
N SER A 601 9.30 -51.03 -18.77
CA SER A 601 8.74 -52.21 -18.16
C SER A 601 8.05 -53.01 -19.25
N GLY A 602 8.52 -54.24 -19.46
CA GLY A 602 8.05 -55.14 -20.50
C GLY A 602 6.54 -55.24 -20.58
N CYS A 603 6.03 -55.18 -21.81
CA CYS A 603 4.65 -55.52 -22.14
C CYS A 603 4.35 -56.97 -21.71
N ASN A 604 3.61 -57.15 -20.62
CA ASN A 604 2.77 -58.33 -20.46
C ASN A 604 1.44 -58.05 -21.17
N SER A 605 1.22 -58.74 -22.29
CA SER A 605 -0.05 -58.73 -23.02
C SER A 605 -1.11 -59.56 -22.28
N PRO A 606 -2.41 -59.19 -22.35
CA PRO A 606 -3.49 -59.87 -21.66
C PRO A 606 -3.99 -61.12 -22.40
N GLU A 607 -4.59 -62.02 -21.63
CA GLU A 607 -5.23 -63.27 -22.01
C GLU A 607 -6.15 -63.16 -23.23
N HIS A 608 -6.01 -64.09 -24.19
CA HIS A 608 -7.12 -64.61 -24.99
C HIS A 608 -6.94 -66.12 -25.23
N THR A 609 -8.03 -66.84 -24.94
CA THR A 609 -8.37 -68.25 -25.18
C THR A 609 -7.93 -68.82 -26.53
N ALA A 610 -7.34 -70.04 -26.53
CA ALA A 610 -7.85 -71.27 -27.18
C ALA A 610 -6.74 -72.33 -27.42
N SER A 611 -6.95 -73.51 -26.84
CA SER A 611 -6.68 -74.88 -27.35
C SER A 611 -5.44 -75.24 -28.18
N ASP A 612 -4.80 -76.33 -27.72
CA ASP A 612 -4.16 -77.42 -28.46
C ASP A 612 -2.63 -77.43 -28.71
N ALA A 613 -2.01 -78.40 -28.03
CA ALA A 613 -1.06 -79.41 -28.53
C ALA A 613 0.46 -79.12 -28.70
N TYR A 614 1.22 -79.97 -27.98
CA TYR A 614 2.49 -80.65 -28.37
C TYR A 614 3.84 -79.90 -28.39
N ILE A 615 4.74 -80.38 -27.51
CA ILE A 615 6.22 -80.34 -27.49
C ILE A 615 6.75 -81.42 -28.52
N PRO A 616 8.00 -81.51 -29.07
CA PRO A 616 9.32 -80.91 -28.71
C PRO A 616 10.31 -80.49 -29.84
N ASP A 617 11.46 -79.91 -29.39
CA ASP A 617 12.88 -80.07 -29.77
C ASP A 617 13.44 -79.91 -31.20
N SER A 618 14.51 -79.10 -31.34
CA SER A 618 15.88 -79.45 -31.83
C SER A 618 16.68 -78.15 -32.14
N LYS A 619 17.88 -77.92 -31.55
CA LYS A 619 19.25 -78.16 -32.11
C LYS A 619 19.50 -77.44 -33.47
N ILE A 620 20.62 -76.80 -33.84
CA ILE A 620 22.04 -76.76 -33.43
C ILE A 620 22.77 -75.84 -34.47
N GLU A 621 23.90 -75.20 -34.09
CA GLU A 621 25.08 -74.74 -34.91
C GLU A 621 24.87 -73.76 -36.10
N ASN A 622 25.86 -73.05 -36.64
CA ASN A 622 27.15 -72.42 -36.26
C ASN A 622 27.63 -71.69 -37.55
N GLU A 623 28.77 -70.99 -37.47
CA GLU A 623 29.68 -70.52 -38.56
C GLU A 623 29.38 -69.13 -39.16
N GLU A 624 30.23 -68.13 -38.89
CA GLU A 624 31.56 -67.82 -39.52
C GLU A 624 31.37 -67.15 -40.89
N ASP A 625 32.13 -66.18 -41.39
CA ASP A 625 33.25 -65.34 -40.98
C ASP A 625 33.39 -64.28 -42.12
N TYR A 626 34.21 -63.24 -41.92
CA TYR A 626 34.98 -62.42 -42.88
C TYR A 626 34.99 -60.93 -42.52
N GLY A 627 36.12 -60.52 -41.96
CA GLY A 627 36.63 -59.14 -42.04
C GLY A 627 37.52 -58.93 -43.25
N SER A 628 37.70 -57.65 -43.62
CA SER A 628 38.98 -57.07 -44.05
C SER A 628 38.83 -55.56 -44.34
N ASP A 629 39.43 -54.77 -43.46
CA ASP A 629 40.28 -53.58 -43.68
C ASP A 629 40.01 -52.59 -44.81
N PHE A 630 39.84 -51.31 -44.43
CA PHE A 630 40.50 -50.14 -45.03
C PHE A 630 40.50 -48.96 -44.02
N GLU A 631 41.70 -48.53 -43.59
CA GLU A 631 42.01 -47.19 -43.04
C GLU A 631 41.79 -46.15 -44.17
N ASP A 632 41.48 -44.87 -44.01
CA ASP A 632 41.87 -43.90 -42.98
C ASP A 632 41.00 -42.62 -43.12
N ASP A 633 41.17 -41.73 -42.15
CA ASP A 633 40.93 -40.28 -42.14
C ASP A 633 39.60 -39.67 -41.61
N THR A 634 39.82 -38.96 -40.49
CA THR A 634 39.08 -37.82 -39.90
C THR A 634 37.89 -38.09 -38.97
N MET A 635 38.23 -38.38 -37.70
CA MET A 635 37.39 -38.09 -36.53
C MET A 635 37.19 -36.58 -36.37
N GLU A 636 35.96 -36.10 -36.54
CA GLU A 636 35.47 -34.89 -35.88
C GLU A 636 34.53 -35.28 -34.73
N THR A 637 34.79 -34.68 -33.58
CA THR A 637 34.16 -34.86 -32.27
C THR A 637 32.64 -34.65 -32.28
N GLY A 638 31.87 -35.58 -31.71
CA GLY A 638 30.41 -35.49 -31.65
C GLY A 638 29.77 -36.17 -30.43
N HIS A 639 30.22 -35.86 -29.21
CA HIS A 639 29.46 -36.18 -27.99
C HIS A 639 29.52 -35.00 -27.01
N GLN A 640 28.51 -34.12 -27.06
CA GLN A 640 28.00 -33.31 -25.95
C GLN A 640 26.92 -32.34 -26.47
N SER A 641 25.65 -32.75 -26.51
CA SER A 641 24.53 -31.80 -26.68
C SER A 641 23.16 -32.42 -26.38
N LYS A 642 22.92 -32.90 -25.15
CA LYS A 642 21.54 -33.15 -24.69
C LYS A 642 21.18 -32.63 -23.29
N ASP A 643 22.14 -32.22 -22.46
CA ASP A 643 21.85 -31.73 -21.10
C ASP A 643 21.72 -30.20 -20.96
N LYS A 644 21.91 -29.42 -22.02
CA LYS A 644 21.82 -27.95 -21.97
C LYS A 644 20.39 -27.40 -22.13
N ASP A 645 19.44 -28.22 -22.57
CA ASP A 645 18.08 -27.76 -22.85
C ASP A 645 17.19 -27.67 -21.60
N GLY A 646 17.54 -28.38 -20.51
CA GLY A 646 16.80 -28.31 -19.25
C GLY A 646 16.92 -26.94 -18.58
N LEU A 647 18.13 -26.36 -18.53
CA LEU A 647 18.39 -25.08 -17.86
C LEU A 647 17.65 -23.90 -18.49
N GLY A 648 17.49 -23.91 -19.82
CA GLY A 648 16.76 -22.87 -20.56
C GLY A 648 15.27 -22.87 -20.24
N VAL A 649 14.66 -24.05 -20.09
CA VAL A 649 13.24 -24.20 -19.74
C VAL A 649 12.95 -23.72 -18.31
N TYR A 650 13.86 -23.97 -17.36
CA TYR A 650 13.73 -23.45 -15.99
C TYR A 650 13.81 -21.92 -15.91
N LEU A 651 14.74 -21.29 -16.64
CA LEU A 651 14.88 -19.83 -16.66
C LEU A 651 13.69 -19.17 -17.38
N LEU A 652 13.20 -19.78 -18.46
CA LEU A 652 11.99 -19.35 -19.17
C LEU A 652 10.72 -19.52 -18.32
N CYS A 653 10.60 -20.55 -17.49
CA CYS A 653 9.47 -20.70 -16.56
C CYS A 653 9.49 -19.68 -15.43
N ILE A 654 10.67 -19.39 -14.86
CA ILE A 654 10.83 -18.36 -13.82
C ILE A 654 10.54 -16.97 -14.40
N ILE A 655 11.03 -16.66 -15.60
CA ILE A 655 10.83 -15.35 -16.25
C ILE A 655 9.41 -15.20 -16.83
N SER A 656 8.79 -16.27 -17.34
CA SER A 656 7.43 -16.24 -17.90
C SER A 656 6.31 -16.16 -16.85
N GLN A 657 6.62 -16.28 -15.56
CA GLN A 657 5.67 -16.14 -14.45
C GLN A 657 5.71 -14.76 -13.78
N PHE A 658 6.61 -13.85 -14.21
CA PHE A 658 6.58 -12.41 -13.95
C PHE A 658 5.93 -11.68 -15.12
#